data_AF-A0A3B7DEX9-F1
#
_entry.id   AF-A0A3B7DEX9-F1
#
_cell.length_a   1.000
_cell.length_b   1.000
_cell.length_c   1.000
_cell.angle_alpha   90.00
_cell.angle_beta   90.00
_cell.angle_gamma   90.00
#
_symmetry.space_group_name_H-M   'P 1'
#
loop_
_entity.id
_entity.type
_entity.pdbx_description
1 polymer ?
#
loop_
_entity_poly.entity_id
_entity_poly.type
_entity_poly.pdbx_seq_one_letter_code
_entity_poly.pdbx_strand_id
1 'polypeptide(L)'
;MTETPDDNTSGENQGAPDVAKDADGAELLGEGPGIAEPGLVVEPDAEIDLDDEPDVAAEDAAPVEADAPDPDKPDADEPEEVPETALEADEPVADPDEPEPESADGPAEDEPAGETETALEQDEPADQTEAVLAVPLAVPLADGLAEPGADDDDTDDDGTDLPPAESGDGPSSHRARRFVLALAVVVGALYVGGYFLTGTRMPANATIGGVDVSGMSPSAARSAVDKALSPNVDRPITLEHDKTSFEIEPKDAGLALDVDRSVSEAGGQRSWDPADIVGLFIGDHATAPALDVDDAKLQSTIGTISETVNQDVVEAQITFPKAKPVARQPKPGLVVARADAQTAIRAAYLVEEDPVKVPTVVVEPAVDADGLAKAMKTIAEPAVSGPVTIRSGDKKVALPVTAYAPALVVQIVDNQLTPQLDPKKLAKPLTDSTTGIGKKAVDATVRIEKGKAVVVPGKAGIGLQPEEMATKLIPALTKTGDERMVEIEAKVVDPEFTTRDAKALKITEKISSFDTTFPYAEYRNINQGRAAELLNGTIVKPGETFSFNDTVGERTPGNGFVSGTVINGGVFREELGGGVSQVVTTTYNASFFGGMEDVEHHPHAFYINRYPVGREATVYFGSLDLRFKNPTDYGVLIRSYVVKATPSSPGIMHVELWSTKVWDIKAGQSARRNARSPGTQYDDTDRCVPQGPIPGFDIDIYRTFYKAGKKVKTETDTARYQAADHVICGKKPESD
;
A
#
# COMPACT_ATOMS: atom_id res chain seq x y z
N MET A 1 -43.03 64.79 -18.44
CA MET A 1 -43.36 65.45 -17.16
C MET A 1 -42.50 64.76 -16.12
N THR A 2 -41.30 65.30 -15.92
CA THR A 2 -40.78 65.90 -14.66
C THR A 2 -40.08 64.84 -13.81
N GLU A 3 -38.82 64.92 -13.40
CA GLU A 3 -37.72 65.86 -13.60
C GLU A 3 -36.46 65.12 -13.09
N THR A 4 -35.34 65.27 -13.80
CA THR A 4 -33.93 65.02 -13.40
C THR A 4 -33.49 65.99 -12.26
N PRO A 5 -32.24 66.02 -11.72
CA PRO A 5 -30.92 65.68 -12.32
C PRO A 5 -29.90 65.08 -11.29
N ASP A 6 -28.59 64.86 -11.49
CA ASP A 6 -27.49 65.38 -12.33
C ASP A 6 -26.44 64.24 -12.51
N ASP A 7 -25.96 63.90 -13.71
CA ASP A 7 -24.89 64.51 -14.54
C ASP A 7 -23.52 63.81 -14.29
N ASN A 8 -23.12 62.82 -15.13
CA ASN A 8 -22.31 62.95 -16.36
C ASN A 8 -20.86 63.39 -16.06
N THR A 9 -19.82 62.60 -16.34
CA THR A 9 -19.27 62.53 -17.71
C THR A 9 -18.29 61.36 -17.88
N SER A 10 -18.42 60.71 -19.02
CA SER A 10 -17.50 59.74 -19.64
C SER A 10 -16.29 60.41 -20.28
N GLY A 11 -15.14 59.71 -20.34
CA GLY A 11 -14.01 60.13 -21.16
C GLY A 11 -12.82 59.15 -21.17
N GLU A 12 -12.81 58.31 -22.20
CA GLU A 12 -11.76 57.45 -22.77
C GLU A 12 -10.26 57.69 -22.46
N ASN A 13 -9.59 56.55 -22.18
CA ASN A 13 -8.43 55.96 -22.88
C ASN A 13 -6.98 56.49 -22.65
N GLN A 14 -6.07 55.49 -22.52
CA GLN A 14 -4.60 55.48 -22.65
C GLN A 14 -3.71 56.09 -21.57
N GLY A 15 -2.67 55.35 -21.18
CA GLY A 15 -1.49 55.91 -20.51
C GLY A 15 -0.64 54.90 -19.74
N ALA A 16 0.55 54.59 -20.28
CA ALA A 16 1.74 53.97 -19.66
C ALA A 16 2.27 54.81 -18.44
N PRO A 17 3.45 54.63 -17.79
CA PRO A 17 4.70 53.99 -18.26
C PRO A 17 5.69 53.38 -17.22
N ASP A 18 6.80 52.90 -17.78
CA ASP A 18 8.19 52.78 -17.33
C ASP A 18 8.67 53.36 -15.98
N VAL A 19 9.66 52.68 -15.38
CA VAL A 19 10.79 53.33 -14.67
C VAL A 19 12.12 52.65 -15.05
N ALA A 20 13.03 53.49 -15.54
CA ALA A 20 14.43 53.23 -15.91
C ALA A 20 15.37 53.45 -14.68
N LYS A 21 16.46 52.67 -14.53
CA LYS A 21 17.89 52.99 -14.79
C LYS A 21 18.64 53.93 -13.82
N ASP A 22 19.92 53.53 -13.62
CA ASP A 22 21.13 54.27 -13.20
C ASP A 22 21.31 54.52 -11.67
N ALA A 23 22.51 54.58 -11.05
CA ALA A 23 23.90 54.18 -11.28
C ALA A 23 24.69 54.54 -9.98
N ASP A 24 25.86 53.91 -9.75
CA ASP A 24 27.06 54.35 -9.00
C ASP A 24 27.02 54.88 -7.53
N GLY A 25 27.99 54.38 -6.73
CA GLY A 25 28.90 55.25 -5.98
C GLY A 25 28.96 55.21 -4.44
N ALA A 26 29.98 54.51 -3.92
CA ALA A 26 30.91 54.88 -2.82
C ALA A 26 30.49 55.04 -1.32
N GLU A 27 31.20 54.25 -0.49
CA GLU A 27 31.95 54.60 0.74
C GLU A 27 31.32 54.70 2.16
N LEU A 28 31.87 53.84 3.08
CA LEU A 28 32.54 54.13 4.38
C LEU A 28 31.92 53.70 5.75
N LEU A 29 32.78 52.96 6.52
CA LEU A 29 32.86 52.68 8.00
C LEU A 29 31.88 51.66 8.63
N GLY A 30 32.24 50.68 9.48
CA GLY A 30 33.50 50.29 10.14
C GLY A 30 33.30 49.09 11.11
N GLU A 31 34.45 48.52 11.55
CA GLU A 31 34.72 47.70 12.77
C GLU A 31 34.37 46.18 12.83
N GLY A 32 35.41 45.34 13.05
CA GLY A 32 35.46 43.86 13.07
C GLY A 32 35.15 43.18 14.43
N PRO A 33 35.82 42.07 14.89
CA PRO A 33 37.01 41.34 14.38
C PRO A 33 36.90 39.78 14.27
N GLY A 34 37.78 39.13 13.49
CA GLY A 34 38.82 38.13 13.92
C GLY A 34 38.33 36.67 13.91
N ILE A 35 39.01 35.61 13.42
CA ILE A 35 40.40 35.13 13.63
C ILE A 35 40.75 34.12 12.50
N ALA A 36 41.72 34.44 11.63
CA ALA A 36 43.03 33.81 11.34
C ALA A 36 43.10 32.37 10.76
N GLU A 37 43.51 32.31 9.49
CA GLU A 37 44.29 31.22 8.88
C GLU A 37 45.80 31.56 8.92
N PRO A 38 46.72 30.58 8.92
CA PRO A 38 48.09 30.79 8.50
C PRO A 38 48.34 30.20 7.10
N GLY A 39 48.77 31.05 6.17
CA GLY A 39 49.36 30.64 4.90
C GLY A 39 50.84 30.25 5.05
N LEU A 40 51.37 29.57 4.03
CA LEU A 40 52.80 29.45 3.83
C LEU A 40 53.17 29.74 2.37
N VAL A 41 54.11 30.65 2.24
CA VAL A 41 54.79 31.14 1.03
C VAL A 41 55.88 30.15 0.63
N VAL A 42 56.10 29.94 -0.67
CA VAL A 42 57.28 29.26 -1.20
C VAL A 42 57.96 30.21 -2.21
N GLU A 43 59.21 30.54 -1.93
CA GLU A 43 60.19 31.10 -2.89
C GLU A 43 61.31 30.06 -3.14
N PRO A 44 62.11 30.20 -4.22
CA PRO A 44 62.78 29.07 -4.89
C PRO A 44 64.31 28.98 -4.69
N ASP A 45 64.84 27.86 -5.22
CA ASP A 45 66.22 27.50 -5.63
C ASP A 45 67.32 27.24 -4.58
N ALA A 46 67.90 26.03 -4.64
CA ALA A 46 69.34 25.75 -4.51
C ALA A 46 69.70 24.34 -5.02
N GLU A 47 70.69 24.26 -5.91
CA GLU A 47 71.44 23.06 -6.32
C GLU A 47 72.20 22.42 -5.14
N ILE A 48 72.53 21.13 -5.24
CA ILE A 48 73.79 20.49 -4.79
C ILE A 48 73.81 19.01 -5.29
N ASP A 49 74.86 18.67 -6.06
CA ASP A 49 75.36 17.33 -6.39
C ASP A 49 75.84 16.58 -5.14
N LEU A 50 75.87 15.24 -5.18
CA LEU A 50 77.06 14.42 -4.85
C LEU A 50 76.77 12.91 -4.91
N ASP A 51 77.75 12.22 -5.49
CA ASP A 51 77.95 10.78 -5.63
C ASP A 51 77.82 9.98 -4.32
N ASP A 52 77.33 8.73 -4.41
CA ASP A 52 78.06 7.51 -4.01
C ASP A 52 77.14 6.28 -4.07
N GLU A 53 77.60 5.26 -4.81
CA GLU A 53 77.02 3.90 -4.85
C GLU A 53 77.25 3.14 -3.53
N PRO A 54 76.60 1.98 -3.37
CA PRO A 54 77.46 0.81 -3.27
C PRO A 54 77.04 -0.39 -4.12
N ASP A 55 78.07 -0.95 -4.76
CA ASP A 55 78.22 -2.29 -5.31
C ASP A 55 77.68 -3.41 -4.41
N VAL A 56 76.98 -4.38 -5.03
CA VAL A 56 77.30 -5.81 -4.91
C VAL A 56 76.79 -6.61 -6.12
N ALA A 57 77.75 -7.04 -6.96
CA ALA A 57 77.88 -8.25 -7.79
C ALA A 57 76.60 -9.08 -8.09
N ALA A 58 76.16 -9.26 -9.35
CA ALA A 58 76.76 -9.94 -10.51
C ALA A 58 76.75 -11.49 -10.44
N GLU A 59 75.94 -12.12 -11.30
CA GLU A 59 76.22 -13.35 -12.07
C GLU A 59 75.06 -13.47 -13.10
N ASP A 60 75.24 -13.14 -14.38
CA ASP A 60 75.94 -13.80 -15.50
C ASP A 60 74.96 -14.49 -16.47
N ALA A 61 74.86 -13.94 -17.68
CA ALA A 61 74.84 -14.61 -19.00
C ALA A 61 73.89 -13.93 -20.01
N ALA A 62 74.51 -13.27 -20.99
CA ALA A 62 73.91 -12.65 -22.16
C ALA A 62 73.69 -13.68 -23.31
N PRO A 63 73.48 -13.28 -24.59
CA PRO A 63 72.19 -12.84 -25.17
C PRO A 63 71.85 -13.63 -26.45
N VAL A 64 70.63 -13.45 -26.99
CA VAL A 64 70.35 -13.74 -28.41
C VAL A 64 69.44 -12.66 -28.97
N GLU A 65 69.95 -11.91 -29.95
CA GLU A 65 69.23 -10.99 -30.82
C GLU A 65 68.29 -11.72 -31.79
N ALA A 66 67.17 -11.08 -32.16
CA ALA A 66 66.62 -11.15 -33.52
C ALA A 66 65.53 -10.08 -33.73
N ASP A 67 65.91 -9.10 -34.54
CA ASP A 67 65.18 -8.38 -35.60
C ASP A 67 63.68 -8.03 -35.48
N ALA A 68 63.44 -6.74 -35.66
CA ALA A 68 62.19 -6.14 -36.12
C ALA A 68 62.16 -6.07 -37.66
N PRO A 69 60.98 -6.12 -38.31
CA PRO A 69 60.82 -5.61 -39.67
C PRO A 69 59.91 -4.37 -39.73
N ASP A 70 60.39 -3.37 -40.47
CA ASP A 70 59.69 -2.17 -40.95
C ASP A 70 58.95 -2.48 -42.29
N PRO A 71 57.90 -1.73 -42.68
CA PRO A 71 56.91 -2.08 -43.71
C PRO A 71 57.15 -1.39 -45.06
N ASP A 72 56.79 -2.05 -46.17
CA ASP A 72 56.33 -1.40 -47.43
C ASP A 72 55.81 -2.43 -48.48
N LYS A 73 54.46 -2.52 -48.62
CA LYS A 73 53.57 -2.69 -49.83
C LYS A 73 53.83 -3.76 -50.95
N PRO A 74 52.86 -4.05 -51.88
CA PRO A 74 51.38 -4.25 -51.79
C PRO A 74 50.82 -5.41 -52.71
N ASP A 75 49.47 -5.54 -52.76
CA ASP A 75 48.59 -6.21 -53.77
C ASP A 75 48.49 -7.76 -53.76
N ALA A 76 47.40 -8.48 -54.09
CA ALA A 76 45.95 -8.29 -54.31
C ALA A 76 45.31 -9.70 -54.47
N ASP A 77 43.98 -9.76 -54.63
CA ASP A 77 43.11 -10.87 -55.15
C ASP A 77 42.32 -11.78 -54.17
N GLU A 78 41.00 -11.58 -54.24
CA GLU A 78 39.87 -12.51 -54.02
C GLU A 78 39.71 -13.49 -55.22
N PRO A 79 38.69 -14.38 -55.31
CA PRO A 79 38.01 -15.26 -54.35
C PRO A 79 37.86 -16.72 -54.92
N GLU A 80 37.25 -17.67 -54.19
CA GLU A 80 36.25 -18.63 -54.76
C GLU A 80 35.62 -19.62 -53.75
N GLU A 81 34.48 -20.14 -54.17
CA GLU A 81 33.34 -20.78 -53.49
C GLU A 81 33.41 -22.33 -53.34
N VAL A 82 32.65 -22.86 -52.33
CA VAL A 82 31.93 -24.16 -52.09
C VAL A 82 32.31 -25.48 -52.84
N PRO A 83 32.07 -26.72 -52.29
CA PRO A 83 30.72 -27.18 -51.89
C PRO A 83 30.56 -28.22 -50.75
N GLU A 84 29.29 -28.37 -50.35
CA GLU A 84 28.68 -29.45 -49.56
C GLU A 84 28.67 -30.80 -50.30
N THR A 85 28.70 -31.92 -49.55
CA THR A 85 28.03 -33.19 -49.93
C THR A 85 27.61 -33.96 -48.68
N ALA A 86 26.53 -34.73 -48.81
CA ALA A 86 25.78 -35.40 -47.76
C ALA A 86 25.74 -36.94 -47.95
N LEU A 87 25.34 -37.63 -46.86
CA LEU A 87 24.56 -38.89 -46.77
C LEU A 87 25.24 -40.29 -46.75
N GLU A 88 24.67 -41.11 -45.83
CA GLU A 88 24.46 -42.58 -45.78
C GLU A 88 25.32 -43.50 -44.86
N ALA A 89 24.67 -43.87 -43.74
CA ALA A 89 24.45 -45.18 -43.08
C ALA A 89 25.32 -46.43 -43.35
N ASP A 90 25.70 -47.14 -42.27
CA ASP A 90 25.43 -48.59 -42.07
C ASP A 90 25.70 -49.03 -40.60
N GLU A 91 24.79 -49.82 -40.02
CA GLU A 91 24.96 -50.72 -38.85
C GLU A 91 25.06 -52.19 -39.39
N PRO A 92 25.11 -53.33 -38.64
CA PRO A 92 25.00 -53.61 -37.19
C PRO A 92 25.95 -54.71 -36.63
N VAL A 93 25.92 -55.05 -35.31
CA VAL A 93 25.98 -56.44 -34.75
C VAL A 93 25.47 -56.50 -33.28
N ALA A 94 24.34 -57.20 -33.10
CA ALA A 94 23.86 -58.16 -32.07
C ALA A 94 24.08 -58.05 -30.54
N ASP A 95 22.93 -58.17 -29.84
CA ASP A 95 22.58 -58.49 -28.43
C ASP A 95 22.70 -60.03 -28.12
N PRO A 96 22.55 -60.58 -26.87
CA PRO A 96 21.35 -60.44 -26.01
C PRO A 96 21.57 -60.47 -24.47
N ASP A 97 20.64 -59.91 -23.68
CA ASP A 97 19.79 -60.69 -22.74
C ASP A 97 18.82 -59.78 -21.96
N GLU A 98 17.52 -60.06 -22.12
CA GLU A 98 16.39 -59.51 -21.38
C GLU A 98 15.55 -60.68 -20.83
N PRO A 99 14.70 -60.48 -19.80
CA PRO A 99 13.28 -60.58 -20.12
C PRO A 99 12.36 -59.60 -19.36
N GLU A 100 11.49 -58.96 -20.15
CA GLU A 100 10.15 -58.41 -19.84
C GLU A 100 9.07 -59.56 -19.75
N PRO A 101 7.73 -59.36 -19.65
CA PRO A 101 6.89 -58.13 -19.75
C PRO A 101 5.66 -58.04 -18.80
N GLU A 102 4.87 -56.95 -18.91
CA GLU A 102 3.41 -56.91 -19.24
C GLU A 102 2.90 -55.44 -19.07
N SER A 103 2.75 -54.63 -20.14
CA SER A 103 1.59 -54.41 -21.05
C SER A 103 0.31 -53.87 -20.36
N ALA A 104 -0.52 -52.93 -20.84
CA ALA A 104 -0.55 -51.96 -21.96
C ALA A 104 -1.82 -51.06 -21.77
N ASP A 105 -1.96 -50.05 -22.65
CA ASP A 105 -3.17 -49.30 -23.06
C ASP A 105 -3.63 -48.02 -22.30
N GLY A 106 -3.52 -46.89 -23.01
CA GLY A 106 -4.58 -45.86 -23.10
C GLY A 106 -5.44 -46.11 -24.37
N PRO A 107 -6.43 -45.26 -24.78
CA PRO A 107 -6.43 -43.79 -24.65
C PRO A 107 -7.81 -43.10 -24.46
N ALA A 108 -7.77 -41.75 -24.46
CA ALA A 108 -8.76 -40.77 -24.98
C ALA A 108 -9.87 -40.15 -24.08
N GLU A 109 -9.78 -38.82 -24.01
CA GLU A 109 -10.80 -37.75 -24.16
C GLU A 109 -11.95 -37.51 -23.13
N ASP A 110 -12.27 -36.20 -23.06
CA ASP A 110 -13.43 -35.48 -22.49
C ASP A 110 -13.47 -35.02 -21.01
N GLU A 111 -13.56 -33.68 -20.88
CA GLU A 111 -14.31 -32.80 -19.95
C GLU A 111 -14.46 -33.18 -18.45
N PRO A 112 -14.58 -32.18 -17.56
CA PRO A 112 -15.72 -32.27 -16.66
C PRO A 112 -16.46 -30.94 -16.41
N ALA A 113 -17.78 -31.04 -16.52
CA ALA A 113 -18.74 -30.35 -15.68
C ALA A 113 -19.25 -31.33 -14.60
N GLY A 114 -19.62 -30.82 -13.42
CA GLY A 114 -20.57 -31.48 -12.54
C GLY A 114 -20.06 -31.93 -11.17
N GLU A 115 -20.50 -31.15 -10.18
CA GLU A 115 -20.73 -31.45 -8.75
C GLU A 115 -20.99 -32.93 -8.41
N THR A 116 -20.42 -33.45 -7.31
CA THR A 116 -21.15 -33.69 -6.04
C THR A 116 -20.24 -34.20 -4.91
N GLU A 117 -20.46 -33.59 -3.75
CA GLU A 117 -20.51 -34.18 -2.40
C GLU A 117 -19.64 -35.40 -2.03
N THR A 118 -18.82 -35.21 -1.01
CA THR A 118 -18.56 -36.27 -0.03
C THR A 118 -18.61 -35.68 1.37
N ALA A 119 -19.72 -35.97 2.05
CA ALA A 119 -19.89 -35.78 3.48
C ALA A 119 -19.12 -36.86 4.22
N LEU A 120 -18.35 -36.48 5.26
CA LEU A 120 -18.08 -37.32 6.43
C LEU A 120 -17.91 -36.42 7.67
N GLU A 121 -18.96 -36.50 8.48
CA GLU A 121 -19.01 -36.54 9.95
C GLU A 121 -18.47 -35.36 10.80
N GLN A 122 -19.45 -34.78 11.49
CA GLN A 122 -19.40 -33.80 12.57
C GLN A 122 -18.98 -34.49 13.88
N ASP A 123 -18.03 -33.89 14.59
CA ASP A 123 -17.80 -34.10 16.02
C ASP A 123 -18.49 -32.96 16.79
N GLU A 124 -19.40 -33.30 17.70
CA GLU A 124 -20.00 -32.40 18.69
C GLU A 124 -18.95 -31.89 19.69
N PRO A 125 -19.22 -30.75 20.36
CA PRO A 125 -19.22 -30.86 21.82
C PRO A 125 -20.36 -30.10 22.52
N ALA A 126 -21.05 -30.86 23.36
CA ALA A 126 -21.40 -30.62 24.75
C ALA A 126 -21.58 -29.17 25.27
N ASP A 127 -22.86 -28.88 25.51
CA ASP A 127 -23.49 -28.07 26.55
C ASP A 127 -22.68 -27.92 27.85
N GLN A 128 -22.36 -26.68 28.23
CA GLN A 128 -22.20 -26.26 29.62
C GLN A 128 -22.86 -24.90 29.84
N THR A 129 -23.85 -24.92 30.71
CA THR A 129 -24.73 -23.83 31.13
C THR A 129 -24.16 -23.16 32.39
N GLU A 130 -23.84 -21.87 32.33
CA GLU A 130 -23.85 -20.93 33.47
C GLU A 130 -24.35 -19.58 32.89
N ALA A 131 -25.60 -19.15 33.15
CA ALA A 131 -25.99 -18.29 34.28
C ALA A 131 -24.98 -17.14 34.49
N VAL A 132 -25.32 -15.87 34.29
CA VAL A 132 -26.07 -15.05 35.25
C VAL A 132 -26.31 -13.62 34.67
N LEU A 133 -27.47 -13.03 35.01
CA LEU A 133 -27.86 -11.60 35.04
C LEU A 133 -28.20 -10.84 33.74
N ALA A 134 -29.47 -10.92 33.34
CA ALA A 134 -30.18 -9.82 32.68
C ALA A 134 -31.12 -9.14 33.70
N VAL A 135 -30.98 -7.83 33.85
CA VAL A 135 -31.87 -6.95 34.64
C VAL A 135 -33.01 -6.51 33.72
N PRO A 136 -34.29 -6.70 34.07
CA PRO A 136 -35.41 -6.15 33.33
C PRO A 136 -35.86 -4.81 33.94
N LEU A 137 -36.09 -3.80 33.10
CA LEU A 137 -36.85 -2.60 33.42
C LEU A 137 -38.31 -2.84 33.03
N ALA A 138 -39.15 -3.09 34.04
CA ALA A 138 -40.60 -3.00 33.93
C ALA A 138 -41.11 -2.16 35.12
N VAL A 139 -41.83 -1.09 34.80
CA VAL A 139 -42.55 -0.23 35.74
C VAL A 139 -43.89 -0.90 36.05
N PRO A 140 -44.31 -1.03 37.33
CA PRO A 140 -45.71 -1.22 37.66
C PRO A 140 -46.23 -0.08 38.54
N LEU A 141 -47.39 0.47 38.16
CA LEU A 141 -48.32 1.13 39.08
C LEU A 141 -49.27 0.08 39.64
N ALA A 142 -49.29 -0.10 40.95
CA ALA A 142 -50.45 -0.60 41.67
C ALA A 142 -50.39 -0.16 43.15
N ASP A 143 -51.45 0.54 43.55
CA ASP A 143 -51.82 0.87 44.92
C ASP A 143 -51.88 -0.37 45.82
N GLY A 144 -51.34 -0.25 47.03
CA GLY A 144 -51.38 -1.27 48.07
C GLY A 144 -51.92 -0.70 49.37
N LEU A 145 -53.09 -1.17 49.76
CA LEU A 145 -53.69 -1.04 51.09
C LEU A 145 -52.88 -1.82 52.14
N ALA A 146 -52.68 -1.25 53.32
CA ALA A 146 -52.47 -1.99 54.58
C ALA A 146 -52.86 -1.12 55.81
N GLU A 147 -53.76 -1.64 56.65
CA GLU A 147 -54.01 -1.25 58.06
C GLU A 147 -53.02 -2.00 59.00
N PRO A 148 -53.04 -1.84 60.35
CA PRO A 148 -53.56 -0.79 61.23
C PRO A 148 -52.49 -0.24 62.22
N GLY A 149 -52.76 0.88 62.92
CA GLY A 149 -51.90 1.37 63.99
C GLY A 149 -52.57 2.47 64.81
N ALA A 150 -52.65 2.24 66.12
CA ALA A 150 -53.41 2.99 67.11
C ALA A 150 -52.81 4.34 67.54
N ASP A 151 -53.69 5.10 68.18
CA ASP A 151 -53.50 6.08 69.26
C ASP A 151 -53.16 7.56 68.95
N ASP A 152 -54.11 8.35 69.46
CA ASP A 152 -54.03 9.62 70.18
C ASP A 152 -54.00 11.00 69.47
N ASP A 153 -55.05 11.73 69.87
CA ASP A 153 -55.18 13.14 70.21
C ASP A 153 -55.48 14.23 69.17
N ASP A 154 -56.70 14.75 69.39
CA ASP A 154 -57.08 16.15 69.54
C ASP A 154 -57.47 17.04 68.34
N THR A 155 -58.77 17.37 68.41
CA THR A 155 -59.43 18.69 68.24
C THR A 155 -59.88 19.18 66.86
N ASP A 156 -61.22 19.37 66.81
CA ASP A 156 -61.99 20.49 66.24
C ASP A 156 -61.96 20.66 64.70
N ASP A 157 -63.04 20.92 63.96
CA ASP A 157 -64.43 21.31 64.23
C ASP A 157 -65.15 21.32 62.87
N ASP A 158 -66.47 21.37 62.97
CA ASP A 158 -67.49 21.78 61.99
C ASP A 158 -68.04 20.77 60.96
N GLY A 159 -69.37 20.66 61.03
CA GLY A 159 -70.17 19.67 60.32
C GLY A 159 -70.76 20.19 59.01
N THR A 160 -71.42 19.28 58.28
CA THR A 160 -72.85 19.40 57.94
C THR A 160 -73.34 18.18 57.15
N ASP A 161 -74.59 17.81 57.46
CA ASP A 161 -75.39 16.67 57.04
C ASP A 161 -75.66 16.54 55.53
N LEU A 162 -75.86 15.30 55.05
CA LEU A 162 -76.98 14.87 54.18
C LEU A 162 -77.14 13.30 54.20
N PRO A 163 -78.36 12.72 54.09
CA PRO A 163 -78.70 11.37 54.58
C PRO A 163 -78.65 10.21 53.54
N PRO A 164 -78.69 8.93 53.97
CA PRO A 164 -78.55 7.76 53.09
C PRO A 164 -79.88 7.19 52.55
N ALA A 165 -79.80 6.53 51.40
CA ALA A 165 -80.90 5.84 50.73
C ALA A 165 -81.08 4.40 51.24
N GLU A 166 -82.33 4.05 51.57
CA GLU A 166 -82.73 2.72 52.04
C GLU A 166 -82.82 1.67 50.92
N SER A 167 -82.47 0.44 51.32
CA SER A 167 -82.69 -0.84 50.65
C SER A 167 -84.16 -1.24 50.57
N GLY A 168 -84.58 -1.75 49.40
CA GLY A 168 -85.87 -2.41 49.20
C GLY A 168 -85.70 -3.80 48.60
N ASP A 169 -86.09 -4.82 49.37
CA ASP A 169 -86.14 -6.23 49.04
C ASP A 169 -87.24 -6.56 47.99
N GLY A 170 -87.03 -7.62 47.21
CA GLY A 170 -87.69 -7.90 45.91
C GLY A 170 -89.19 -8.25 45.90
N PRO A 171 -89.73 -8.60 44.71
CA PRO A 171 -90.36 -9.92 44.64
C PRO A 171 -90.05 -10.70 43.35
N SER A 172 -89.93 -12.01 43.53
CA SER A 172 -89.88 -13.04 42.50
C SER A 172 -90.96 -12.86 41.43
N SER A 173 -90.55 -12.80 40.16
CA SER A 173 -91.49 -13.08 39.07
C SER A 173 -90.85 -13.99 38.03
N HIS A 174 -91.46 -15.17 37.85
CA HIS A 174 -91.20 -16.03 36.68
C HIS A 174 -91.43 -15.27 35.36
N ARG A 175 -92.14 -14.13 35.38
CA ARG A 175 -92.32 -13.22 34.25
C ARG A 175 -91.08 -12.36 33.94
N ALA A 176 -90.40 -11.80 34.94
CA ALA A 176 -89.12 -11.12 34.74
C ALA A 176 -88.04 -12.11 34.28
N ARG A 177 -88.00 -13.32 34.85
CA ARG A 177 -87.12 -14.40 34.34
C ARG A 177 -87.44 -14.81 32.91
N ARG A 178 -88.73 -14.93 32.53
CA ARG A 178 -89.13 -15.22 31.13
C ARG A 178 -88.84 -14.05 30.18
N PHE A 179 -88.94 -12.81 30.65
CA PHE A 179 -88.60 -11.63 29.86
C PHE A 179 -87.09 -11.49 29.66
N VAL A 180 -86.29 -11.71 30.71
CA VAL A 180 -84.82 -11.76 30.63
C VAL A 180 -84.36 -12.92 29.77
N LEU A 181 -84.99 -14.10 29.87
CA LEU A 181 -84.69 -15.24 29.01
C LEU A 181 -85.07 -14.97 27.55
N ALA A 182 -86.24 -14.37 27.29
CA ALA A 182 -86.64 -13.97 25.94
C ALA A 182 -85.70 -12.91 25.36
N LEU A 183 -85.29 -11.92 26.17
CA LEU A 183 -84.31 -10.91 25.78
C LEU A 183 -82.94 -11.53 25.52
N ALA A 184 -82.48 -12.46 26.36
CA ALA A 184 -81.21 -13.17 26.16
C ALA A 184 -81.24 -14.06 24.90
N VAL A 185 -82.38 -14.68 24.57
CA VAL A 185 -82.57 -15.41 23.30
C VAL A 185 -82.55 -14.46 22.11
N VAL A 186 -83.18 -13.29 22.21
CA VAL A 186 -83.15 -12.27 21.15
C VAL A 186 -81.74 -11.71 20.97
N VAL A 187 -81.05 -11.35 22.05
CA VAL A 187 -79.67 -10.86 22.01
C VAL A 187 -78.72 -11.95 21.50
N GLY A 188 -78.90 -13.21 21.93
CA GLY A 188 -78.13 -14.34 21.41
C GLY A 188 -78.39 -14.61 19.93
N ALA A 189 -79.64 -14.49 19.47
CA ALA A 189 -79.98 -14.61 18.05
C ALA A 189 -79.45 -13.44 17.22
N LEU A 190 -79.47 -12.20 17.76
CA LEU A 190 -78.87 -11.02 17.13
C LEU A 190 -77.35 -11.11 17.09
N TYR A 191 -76.70 -11.65 18.13
CA TYR A 191 -75.26 -11.87 18.18
C TYR A 191 -74.82 -12.95 17.19
N VAL A 192 -75.52 -14.10 17.14
CA VAL A 192 -75.29 -15.13 16.12
C VAL A 192 -75.57 -14.58 14.72
N GLY A 193 -76.64 -13.82 14.53
CA GLY A 193 -76.94 -13.14 13.27
C GLY A 193 -75.85 -12.15 12.86
N GLY A 194 -75.35 -11.37 13.81
CA GLY A 194 -74.22 -10.45 13.64
C GLY A 194 -72.94 -11.18 13.25
N TYR A 195 -72.64 -12.32 13.88
CA TYR A 195 -71.51 -13.18 13.50
C TYR A 195 -71.61 -13.69 12.06
N PHE A 196 -72.80 -14.04 11.55
CA PHE A 196 -72.99 -14.40 10.14
C PHE A 196 -72.86 -13.21 9.18
N LEU A 197 -73.01 -11.98 9.68
CA LEU A 197 -72.80 -10.75 8.90
C LEU A 197 -71.32 -10.32 8.89
N THR A 198 -70.54 -10.58 9.94
CA THR A 198 -69.07 -10.36 9.91
C THR A 198 -68.43 -11.20 8.80
N GLY A 199 -67.43 -10.65 8.13
CA GLY A 199 -66.79 -11.30 6.98
C GLY A 199 -67.60 -11.35 5.69
N THR A 200 -68.84 -10.83 5.66
CA THR A 200 -69.62 -10.64 4.41
C THR A 200 -69.61 -9.19 3.94
N ARG A 201 -69.33 -8.26 4.85
CA ARG A 201 -69.20 -6.82 4.61
C ARG A 201 -68.18 -6.19 5.56
N MET A 202 -67.59 -5.09 5.16
CA MET A 202 -66.71 -4.27 5.98
C MET A 202 -67.51 -3.50 7.05
N PRO A 203 -66.87 -3.09 8.16
CA PRO A 203 -67.47 -2.25 9.20
C PRO A 203 -68.02 -0.91 8.68
N ALA A 204 -68.86 -0.26 9.49
CA ALA A 204 -69.31 1.10 9.20
C ALA A 204 -68.15 2.09 9.42
N ASN A 205 -68.09 3.15 8.60
CA ASN A 205 -67.02 4.16 8.60
C ASN A 205 -65.59 3.54 8.57
N ALA A 206 -65.45 2.42 7.87
CA ALA A 206 -64.19 1.72 7.72
C ALA A 206 -63.34 2.36 6.61
N THR A 207 -62.11 2.72 6.94
CA THR A 207 -61.14 3.27 5.99
C THR A 207 -59.81 2.54 6.08
N ILE A 208 -59.20 2.23 4.94
CA ILE A 208 -57.87 1.62 4.84
C ILE A 208 -56.97 2.58 4.09
N GLY A 209 -55.97 3.17 4.76
CA GLY A 209 -55.07 4.15 4.13
C GLY A 209 -55.79 5.33 3.46
N GLY A 210 -56.90 5.78 4.04
CA GLY A 210 -57.74 6.85 3.49
C GLY A 210 -58.77 6.41 2.44
N VAL A 211 -58.81 5.13 2.05
CA VAL A 211 -59.82 4.57 1.15
C VAL A 211 -61.05 4.15 1.94
N ASP A 212 -62.21 4.75 1.66
CA ASP A 212 -63.49 4.35 2.27
C ASP A 212 -63.94 2.99 1.73
N VAL A 213 -64.00 2.00 2.62
CA VAL A 213 -64.43 0.62 2.33
C VAL A 213 -65.73 0.26 3.05
N SER A 214 -66.39 1.25 3.66
CA SER A 214 -67.56 1.06 4.51
C SER A 214 -68.68 0.28 3.83
N GLY A 215 -69.13 -0.81 4.45
CA GLY A 215 -70.23 -1.63 3.94
C GLY A 215 -69.96 -2.39 2.63
N MET A 216 -68.76 -2.29 2.05
CA MET A 216 -68.37 -3.09 0.88
C MET A 216 -68.23 -4.57 1.26
N SER A 217 -68.37 -5.49 0.29
CA SER A 217 -67.93 -6.87 0.53
C SER A 217 -66.39 -6.92 0.64
N PRO A 218 -65.79 -7.89 1.35
CA PRO A 218 -64.33 -7.99 1.42
C PRO A 218 -63.65 -8.09 0.05
N SER A 219 -64.30 -8.70 -0.95
CA SER A 219 -63.77 -8.74 -2.33
C SER A 219 -63.80 -7.38 -3.01
N ALA A 220 -64.86 -6.60 -2.82
CA ALA A 220 -64.97 -5.25 -3.36
C ALA A 220 -64.02 -4.28 -2.65
N ALA A 221 -63.85 -4.43 -1.33
CA ALA A 221 -62.87 -3.69 -0.55
C ALA A 221 -61.44 -3.94 -1.04
N ARG A 222 -61.05 -5.20 -1.29
CA ARG A 222 -59.73 -5.53 -1.88
C ARG A 222 -59.50 -4.80 -3.20
N SER A 223 -60.45 -4.89 -4.14
CA SER A 223 -60.31 -4.20 -5.43
C SER A 223 -60.29 -2.67 -5.31
N ALA A 224 -61.02 -2.10 -4.34
CA ALA A 224 -61.03 -0.67 -4.09
C ALA A 224 -59.70 -0.18 -3.51
N VAL A 225 -59.16 -0.89 -2.50
CA VAL A 225 -57.88 -0.59 -1.85
C VAL A 225 -56.73 -0.78 -2.82
N ASP A 226 -56.68 -1.90 -3.54
CA ASP A 226 -55.68 -2.17 -4.58
C ASP A 226 -55.66 -1.03 -5.59
N LYS A 227 -56.80 -0.76 -6.26
CA LYS A 227 -56.88 0.31 -7.27
C LYS A 227 -56.46 1.69 -6.75
N ALA A 228 -56.77 2.02 -5.50
CA ALA A 228 -56.48 3.33 -4.94
C ALA A 228 -55.02 3.47 -4.48
N LEU A 229 -54.40 2.41 -3.96
CA LEU A 229 -53.05 2.45 -3.41
C LEU A 229 -51.97 1.95 -4.39
N SER A 230 -52.32 1.14 -5.41
CA SER A 230 -51.36 0.64 -6.42
C SER A 230 -50.49 1.74 -7.06
N PRO A 231 -50.98 2.96 -7.36
CA PRO A 231 -50.14 4.02 -7.93
C PRO A 231 -48.98 4.46 -7.01
N ASN A 232 -49.14 4.27 -5.70
CA ASN A 232 -48.15 4.66 -4.69
C ASN A 232 -47.26 3.48 -4.23
N VAL A 233 -47.63 2.24 -4.57
CA VAL A 233 -46.88 1.01 -4.21
C VAL A 233 -45.48 0.98 -4.84
N ASP A 234 -45.36 1.52 -6.05
CA ASP A 234 -44.11 1.58 -6.82
C ASP A 234 -43.40 2.94 -6.67
N ARG A 235 -43.93 3.87 -5.88
CA ARG A 235 -43.33 5.19 -5.70
C ARG A 235 -42.01 5.05 -4.92
N PRO A 236 -40.89 5.56 -5.43
CA PRO A 236 -39.62 5.51 -4.71
C PRO A 236 -39.68 6.25 -3.38
N ILE A 237 -39.02 5.69 -2.37
CA ILE A 237 -38.84 6.33 -1.06
C ILE A 237 -37.53 7.09 -1.09
N THR A 238 -37.60 8.40 -0.86
CA THR A 238 -36.41 9.25 -0.80
C THR A 238 -35.91 9.35 0.64
N LEU A 239 -34.66 8.95 0.86
CA LEU A 239 -33.95 9.15 2.12
C LEU A 239 -32.88 10.23 1.96
N GLU A 240 -32.67 11.05 2.97
CA GLU A 240 -31.67 12.11 2.95
C GLU A 240 -30.73 12.08 4.15
N HIS A 241 -29.45 12.29 3.88
CA HIS A 241 -28.44 12.56 4.87
C HIS A 241 -27.55 13.71 4.39
N ASP A 242 -27.57 14.83 5.14
CA ASP A 242 -26.94 16.10 4.77
C ASP A 242 -27.33 16.62 3.38
N LYS A 243 -26.48 16.39 2.36
CA LYS A 243 -26.69 16.80 0.96
C LYS A 243 -26.84 15.60 0.02
N THR A 244 -26.79 14.39 0.56
CA THR A 244 -26.89 13.15 -0.21
C THR A 244 -28.31 12.63 -0.10
N SER A 245 -28.90 12.34 -1.24
CA SER A 245 -30.23 11.75 -1.37
C SER A 245 -30.09 10.33 -1.89
N PHE A 246 -30.85 9.40 -1.31
CA PHE A 246 -30.90 7.99 -1.67
C PHE A 246 -32.33 7.68 -2.09
N GLU A 247 -32.49 7.19 -3.31
CA GLU A 247 -33.78 6.77 -3.83
C GLU A 247 -33.88 5.25 -3.70
N ILE A 248 -34.85 4.78 -2.91
CA ILE A 248 -35.11 3.36 -2.70
C ILE A 248 -36.35 2.97 -3.50
N GLU A 249 -36.22 1.98 -4.39
CA GLU A 249 -37.37 1.29 -4.96
C GLU A 249 -37.98 0.35 -3.90
N PRO A 250 -39.29 0.48 -3.56
CA PRO A 250 -39.91 -0.33 -2.50
C PRO A 250 -39.76 -1.84 -2.71
N LYS A 251 -39.84 -2.32 -3.96
CA LYS A 251 -39.68 -3.74 -4.32
C LYS A 251 -38.27 -4.26 -4.00
N ASP A 252 -37.26 -3.44 -4.23
CA ASP A 252 -35.86 -3.80 -3.97
C ASP A 252 -35.56 -3.82 -2.46
N ALA A 253 -36.19 -2.93 -1.70
CA ALA A 253 -36.18 -2.95 -0.24
C ALA A 253 -37.10 -4.01 0.39
N GLY A 254 -37.79 -4.82 -0.41
CA GLY A 254 -38.66 -5.87 0.07
C GLY A 254 -39.96 -5.38 0.70
N LEU A 255 -40.42 -4.18 0.36
CA LEU A 255 -41.67 -3.59 0.83
C LEU A 255 -42.78 -3.86 -0.18
N ALA A 256 -43.88 -4.44 0.29
CA ALA A 256 -45.09 -4.65 -0.50
C ALA A 256 -46.36 -4.35 0.31
N LEU A 257 -47.41 -3.91 -0.38
CA LEU A 257 -48.74 -3.77 0.20
C LEU A 257 -49.41 -5.14 0.30
N ASP A 258 -49.82 -5.53 1.51
CA ASP A 258 -50.61 -6.72 1.74
C ASP A 258 -52.10 -6.35 1.82
N VAL A 259 -52.76 -6.34 0.66
CA VAL A 259 -54.17 -5.96 0.54
C VAL A 259 -55.08 -6.93 1.30
N ASP A 260 -54.74 -8.22 1.32
CA ASP A 260 -55.52 -9.24 2.00
C ASP A 260 -55.49 -9.06 3.51
N ARG A 261 -54.29 -8.86 4.08
CA ARG A 261 -54.13 -8.57 5.50
C ARG A 261 -54.74 -7.23 5.87
N SER A 262 -54.56 -6.19 5.05
CA SER A 262 -55.18 -4.87 5.26
C SER A 262 -56.71 -4.95 5.40
N VAL A 263 -57.36 -5.70 4.50
CA VAL A 263 -58.82 -5.89 4.54
C VAL A 263 -59.24 -6.75 5.73
N SER A 264 -58.44 -7.75 6.11
CA SER A 264 -58.73 -8.58 7.28
C SER A 264 -58.64 -7.81 8.60
N GLU A 265 -57.60 -6.99 8.77
CA GLU A 265 -57.35 -6.15 9.95
C GLU A 265 -58.38 -5.03 10.08
N ALA A 266 -58.89 -4.52 8.97
CA ALA A 266 -60.00 -3.57 8.94
C ALA A 266 -61.39 -4.22 9.18
N GLY A 267 -61.44 -5.46 9.68
CA GLY A 267 -62.69 -6.15 10.05
C GLY A 267 -63.40 -6.87 8.90
N GLY A 268 -62.72 -7.09 7.77
CA GLY A 268 -63.24 -7.85 6.63
C GLY A 268 -63.28 -9.37 6.84
N GLN A 269 -62.84 -9.84 8.00
CA GLN A 269 -62.86 -11.24 8.41
C GLN A 269 -64.05 -11.57 9.30
N ARG A 270 -64.31 -12.86 9.46
CA ARG A 270 -65.40 -13.34 10.30
C ARG A 270 -64.92 -13.43 11.75
N SER A 271 -65.61 -12.74 12.65
CA SER A 271 -65.16 -12.59 14.04
C SER A 271 -66.29 -12.83 15.03
N TRP A 272 -65.98 -13.53 16.12
CA TRP A 272 -66.87 -13.70 17.27
C TRP A 272 -66.74 -12.55 18.27
N ASP A 273 -65.84 -11.58 18.05
CA ASP A 273 -65.71 -10.43 18.95
C ASP A 273 -66.99 -9.58 18.94
N PRO A 274 -67.66 -9.35 20.08
CA PRO A 274 -68.80 -8.45 20.15
C PRO A 274 -68.53 -7.04 19.62
N ALA A 275 -67.29 -6.53 19.73
CA ALA A 275 -66.90 -5.23 19.21
C ALA A 275 -66.98 -5.18 17.68
N ASP A 276 -66.46 -6.19 16.99
CA ASP A 276 -66.52 -6.28 15.52
C ASP A 276 -67.97 -6.37 15.02
N ILE A 277 -68.83 -7.09 15.75
CA ILE A 277 -70.26 -7.23 15.42
C ILE A 277 -71.00 -5.90 15.56
N VAL A 278 -70.69 -5.10 16.58
CA VAL A 278 -71.24 -3.74 16.76
C VAL A 278 -70.65 -2.77 15.74
N GLY A 279 -69.35 -2.89 15.45
CA GLY A 279 -68.60 -2.09 14.48
C GLY A 279 -69.16 -2.15 13.07
N LEU A 280 -69.88 -3.22 12.71
CA LEU A 280 -70.62 -3.34 11.45
C LEU A 280 -71.71 -2.27 11.24
N PHE A 281 -72.13 -1.58 12.29
CA PHE A 281 -73.24 -0.64 12.24
C PHE A 281 -72.89 0.74 12.77
N ILE A 282 -71.98 0.84 13.74
CA ILE A 282 -71.65 2.10 14.44
C ILE A 282 -70.17 2.05 14.86
N GLY A 283 -69.48 3.17 14.74
CA GLY A 283 -68.08 3.35 15.16
C GLY A 283 -67.18 3.74 13.99
N ASP A 284 -66.06 4.36 14.28
CA ASP A 284 -65.07 4.76 13.29
C ASP A 284 -63.93 3.74 13.25
N HIS A 285 -63.61 3.24 12.06
CA HIS A 285 -62.63 2.16 11.87
C HIS A 285 -61.57 2.61 10.86
N ALA A 286 -60.61 3.42 11.30
CA ALA A 286 -59.47 3.79 10.48
C ALA A 286 -58.30 2.83 10.73
N THR A 287 -57.84 2.17 9.67
CA THR A 287 -56.75 1.19 9.72
C THR A 287 -55.66 1.58 8.73
N ALA A 288 -54.40 1.52 9.14
CA ALA A 288 -53.27 1.70 8.24
C ALA A 288 -53.18 0.50 7.26
N PRO A 289 -52.71 0.69 6.02
CA PRO A 289 -52.46 -0.43 5.13
C PRO A 289 -51.41 -1.38 5.74
N ALA A 290 -51.70 -2.68 5.76
CA ALA A 290 -50.78 -3.70 6.21
C ALA A 290 -49.67 -3.91 5.16
N LEU A 291 -48.44 -4.05 5.64
CA LEU A 291 -47.25 -4.20 4.79
C LEU A 291 -46.67 -5.61 4.91
N ASP A 292 -46.37 -6.23 3.79
CA ASP A 292 -45.50 -7.40 3.71
C ASP A 292 -44.06 -6.92 3.52
N VAL A 293 -43.18 -7.31 4.45
CA VAL A 293 -41.80 -6.79 4.53
C VAL A 293 -40.82 -7.94 4.59
N ASP A 294 -39.94 -8.01 3.60
CA ASP A 294 -38.76 -8.86 3.62
C ASP A 294 -37.65 -8.16 4.42
N ASP A 295 -37.52 -8.53 5.70
CA ASP A 295 -36.53 -7.99 6.62
C ASP A 295 -35.09 -8.12 6.11
N ALA A 296 -34.77 -9.18 5.37
CA ALA A 296 -33.42 -9.41 4.87
C ALA A 296 -33.08 -8.45 3.72
N LYS A 297 -34.03 -8.23 2.79
CA LYS A 297 -33.87 -7.23 1.73
C LYS A 297 -33.77 -5.82 2.28
N LEU A 298 -34.64 -5.47 3.23
CA LEU A 298 -34.61 -4.15 3.87
C LEU A 298 -33.28 -3.91 4.60
N GLN A 299 -32.76 -4.91 5.30
CA GLN A 299 -31.42 -4.85 5.91
C GLN A 299 -30.31 -4.67 4.87
N SER A 300 -30.39 -5.37 3.74
CA SER A 300 -29.42 -5.26 2.65
C SER A 300 -29.42 -3.85 2.06
N THR A 301 -30.59 -3.27 1.77
CA THR A 301 -30.71 -1.90 1.25
C THR A 301 -30.14 -0.86 2.22
N ILE A 302 -30.44 -0.98 3.52
CA ILE A 302 -29.84 -0.12 4.55
C ILE A 302 -28.33 -0.33 4.63
N GLY A 303 -27.83 -1.54 4.38
CA GLY A 303 -26.41 -1.85 4.24
C GLY A 303 -25.74 -1.00 3.17
N THR A 304 -26.30 -0.92 1.98
CA THR A 304 -25.78 -0.09 0.87
C THR A 304 -25.77 1.40 1.22
N ILE A 305 -26.81 1.89 1.90
CA ILE A 305 -26.85 3.28 2.39
C ILE A 305 -25.78 3.49 3.47
N SER A 306 -25.59 2.51 4.36
CA SER A 306 -24.56 2.54 5.40
C SER A 306 -23.16 2.63 4.79
N GLU A 307 -22.87 1.98 3.67
CA GLU A 307 -21.56 2.09 3.00
C GLU A 307 -21.24 3.51 2.53
N THR A 308 -22.27 4.32 2.23
CA THR A 308 -22.09 5.72 1.81
C THR A 308 -22.12 6.70 2.98
N VAL A 309 -22.97 6.44 3.98
CA VAL A 309 -23.20 7.34 5.12
C VAL A 309 -22.22 7.11 6.25
N ASN A 310 -21.78 5.86 6.48
CA ASN A 310 -20.91 5.55 7.59
C ASN A 310 -19.55 6.24 7.43
N GLN A 311 -19.09 6.83 8.52
CA GLN A 311 -17.77 7.40 8.64
C GLN A 311 -17.02 6.63 9.74
N ASP A 312 -15.87 6.07 9.38
CA ASP A 312 -15.04 5.34 10.34
C ASP A 312 -14.56 6.27 11.45
N VAL A 313 -14.59 5.74 12.68
CA VAL A 313 -13.99 6.41 13.83
C VAL A 313 -12.48 6.51 13.63
N VAL A 314 -11.92 7.70 13.80
CA VAL A 314 -10.46 7.89 13.74
C VAL A 314 -9.93 7.80 15.15
N GLU A 315 -9.17 6.74 15.44
CA GLU A 315 -8.59 6.56 16.76
C GLU A 315 -7.35 7.42 17.01
N ALA A 316 -7.17 7.83 18.26
CA ALA A 316 -5.98 8.53 18.72
C ALA A 316 -4.73 7.65 18.55
N GLN A 317 -3.64 8.24 18.07
CA GLN A 317 -2.34 7.57 17.95
C GLN A 317 -1.21 8.58 18.08
N ILE A 318 -0.06 8.17 18.61
CA ILE A 318 1.15 8.98 18.65
C ILE A 318 2.29 8.21 17.95
N THR A 319 2.94 8.87 17.00
CA THR A 319 4.11 8.35 16.28
C THR A 319 5.32 9.25 16.53
N PHE A 320 6.53 8.80 16.17
CA PHE A 320 7.76 9.50 16.52
C PHE A 320 8.69 9.80 15.32
N PRO A 321 8.20 10.47 14.25
CA PRO A 321 9.05 10.84 13.13
C PRO A 321 10.20 11.74 13.59
N LYS A 322 11.42 11.44 13.15
CA LYS A 322 12.64 12.19 13.54
C LYS A 322 12.78 12.35 15.07
N ALA A 323 12.39 11.33 15.84
CA ALA A 323 12.46 11.30 17.29
C ALA A 323 11.61 12.38 18.02
N LYS A 324 10.55 12.88 17.38
CA LYS A 324 9.60 13.84 17.97
C LYS A 324 8.20 13.27 18.00
N PRO A 325 7.44 13.41 19.11
CA PRO A 325 6.11 12.86 19.18
C PRO A 325 5.16 13.68 18.30
N VAL A 326 4.36 12.99 17.49
CA VAL A 326 3.35 13.56 16.62
C VAL A 326 2.05 12.81 16.84
N ALA A 327 1.03 13.55 17.28
CA ALA A 327 -0.30 13.03 17.55
C ALA A 327 -1.18 13.05 16.31
N ARG A 328 -1.90 11.95 16.09
CA ARG A 328 -3.09 11.88 15.25
C ARG A 328 -4.31 12.14 16.14
N GLN A 329 -5.05 13.20 15.84
CA GLN A 329 -6.23 13.58 16.61
C GLN A 329 -7.37 12.58 16.40
N PRO A 330 -8.08 12.18 17.47
CA PRO A 330 -9.23 11.33 17.34
C PRO A 330 -10.40 12.10 16.73
N LYS A 331 -11.24 11.41 15.95
CA LYS A 331 -12.45 11.98 15.37
C LYS A 331 -13.61 11.00 15.55
N PRO A 332 -14.79 11.46 16.01
CA PRO A 332 -15.97 10.62 16.08
C PRO A 332 -16.30 10.05 14.70
N GLY A 333 -16.70 8.78 14.70
CA GLY A 333 -17.32 8.15 13.56
C GLY A 333 -18.82 8.42 13.52
N LEU A 334 -19.44 8.09 12.41
CA LEU A 334 -20.88 8.18 12.22
C LEU A 334 -21.37 6.85 11.66
N VAL A 335 -22.41 6.28 12.24
CA VAL A 335 -23.01 5.03 11.74
C VAL A 335 -24.51 5.18 11.57
N VAL A 336 -25.07 4.55 10.55
CA VAL A 336 -26.52 4.46 10.37
C VAL A 336 -27.12 3.63 11.51
N ALA A 337 -28.12 4.19 12.19
CA ALA A 337 -28.90 3.50 13.21
C ALA A 337 -29.88 2.54 12.51
N ARG A 338 -29.41 1.32 12.20
CA ARG A 338 -30.12 0.40 11.30
C ARG A 338 -31.56 0.11 11.73
N ALA A 339 -31.83 -0.10 13.02
CA ALA A 339 -33.17 -0.37 13.52
C ALA A 339 -34.11 0.84 13.36
N ASP A 340 -33.61 2.04 13.64
CA ASP A 340 -34.37 3.29 13.49
C ASP A 340 -34.61 3.59 12.01
N ALA A 341 -33.63 3.32 11.14
CA ALA A 341 -33.75 3.45 9.69
C ALA A 341 -34.82 2.51 9.12
N GLN A 342 -34.87 1.24 9.56
CA GLN A 342 -35.93 0.32 9.19
C GLN A 342 -37.31 0.85 9.57
N THR A 343 -37.44 1.36 10.80
CA THR A 343 -38.70 1.91 11.30
C THR A 343 -39.13 3.13 10.49
N ALA A 344 -38.20 4.03 10.20
CA ALA A 344 -38.46 5.23 9.40
C ALA A 344 -38.88 4.90 7.96
N ILE A 345 -38.22 3.95 7.31
CA ILE A 345 -38.56 3.51 5.94
C ILE A 345 -39.95 2.87 5.89
N ARG A 346 -40.30 2.02 6.85
CA ARG A 346 -41.64 1.41 6.94
C ARG A 346 -42.73 2.44 7.15
N ALA A 347 -42.49 3.42 8.03
CA ALA A 347 -43.46 4.46 8.33
C ALA A 347 -43.70 5.40 7.12
N ALA A 348 -42.68 5.60 6.29
CA ALA A 348 -42.78 6.46 5.11
C ALA A 348 -43.48 5.79 3.91
N TYR A 349 -43.40 4.46 3.80
CA TYR A 349 -43.98 3.74 2.68
C TYR A 349 -45.51 3.94 2.60
N LEU A 350 -46.01 4.34 1.41
CA LEU A 350 -47.41 4.67 1.10
C LEU A 350 -48.00 5.91 1.80
N VAL A 351 -47.25 6.57 2.69
CA VAL A 351 -47.77 7.65 3.54
C VAL A 351 -47.08 8.99 3.27
N GLU A 352 -45.75 9.02 3.24
CA GLU A 352 -44.97 10.26 3.14
C GLU A 352 -44.57 10.60 1.70
N GLU A 353 -44.62 11.89 1.35
CA GLU A 353 -44.12 12.42 0.06
C GLU A 353 -42.78 13.14 0.22
N ASP A 354 -42.45 13.56 1.44
CA ASP A 354 -41.22 14.29 1.75
C ASP A 354 -40.04 13.34 2.02
N PRO A 355 -38.79 13.77 1.77
CA PRO A 355 -37.61 12.97 2.06
C PRO A 355 -37.45 12.65 3.56
N VAL A 356 -37.19 11.37 3.85
CA VAL A 356 -37.02 10.86 5.21
C VAL A 356 -35.55 10.99 5.62
N LYS A 357 -35.26 11.58 6.77
CA LYS A 357 -33.88 11.67 7.25
C LYS A 357 -33.33 10.31 7.67
N VAL A 358 -32.14 9.95 7.21
CA VAL A 358 -31.45 8.72 7.63
C VAL A 358 -31.04 8.85 9.11
N PRO A 359 -31.57 8.02 10.03
CA PRO A 359 -31.17 8.04 11.42
C PRO A 359 -29.72 7.59 11.56
N THR A 360 -28.92 8.37 12.28
CA THR A 360 -27.49 8.10 12.51
C THR A 360 -27.16 8.24 13.98
N VAL A 361 -26.13 7.50 14.41
CA VAL A 361 -25.57 7.55 15.76
C VAL A 361 -24.09 7.88 15.63
N VAL A 362 -23.63 8.81 16.48
CA VAL A 362 -22.22 9.17 16.58
C VAL A 362 -21.51 8.10 17.41
N VAL A 363 -20.40 7.57 16.88
CA VAL A 363 -19.54 6.61 17.58
C VAL A 363 -18.30 7.36 18.05
N GLU A 364 -18.19 7.54 19.36
CA GLU A 364 -17.05 8.22 19.96
C GLU A 364 -15.78 7.35 19.91
N PRO A 365 -14.60 7.97 19.71
CA PRO A 365 -13.32 7.27 19.75
C PRO A 365 -13.05 6.71 21.15
N ALA A 366 -12.29 5.62 21.23
CA ALA A 366 -11.98 4.98 22.51
C ALA A 366 -11.20 5.90 23.46
N VAL A 367 -10.40 6.83 22.90
CA VAL A 367 -9.70 7.88 23.64
C VAL A 367 -9.96 9.23 22.96
N ASP A 368 -10.48 10.18 23.75
CA ASP A 368 -10.77 11.54 23.30
C ASP A 368 -9.51 12.44 23.26
N ALA A 369 -9.71 13.70 22.87
CA ALA A 369 -8.64 14.68 22.76
C ALA A 369 -7.92 14.93 24.09
N ASP A 370 -8.64 14.87 25.22
CA ASP A 370 -8.08 15.08 26.55
C ASP A 370 -7.21 13.89 27.00
N GLY A 371 -7.68 12.67 26.74
CA GLY A 371 -6.93 11.44 26.94
C GLY A 371 -5.66 11.39 26.09
N LEU A 372 -5.73 11.84 24.83
CA LEU A 372 -4.57 12.01 23.96
C LEU A 372 -3.60 13.07 24.48
N ALA A 373 -4.09 14.22 24.92
CA ALA A 373 -3.25 15.27 25.50
C ALA A 373 -2.55 14.80 26.79
N LYS A 374 -3.23 13.99 27.61
CA LYS A 374 -2.65 13.35 28.79
C LYS A 374 -1.58 12.35 28.39
N ALA A 375 -1.81 11.49 27.41
CA ALA A 375 -0.83 10.52 26.92
C ALA A 375 0.39 11.21 26.29
N MET A 376 0.21 12.34 25.60
CA MET A 376 1.31 13.15 25.08
C MET A 376 2.26 13.58 26.21
N LYS A 377 1.73 14.13 27.30
CA LYS A 377 2.52 14.62 28.44
C LYS A 377 3.10 13.52 29.32
N THR A 378 2.37 12.42 29.52
CA THR A 378 2.72 11.38 30.50
C THR A 378 3.48 10.20 29.89
N ILE A 379 3.34 9.98 28.58
CA ILE A 379 3.95 8.84 27.87
C ILE A 379 4.89 9.35 26.79
N ALA A 380 4.39 10.11 25.82
CA ALA A 380 5.14 10.39 24.58
C ALA A 380 6.32 11.35 24.78
N GLU A 381 6.12 12.49 25.44
CA GLU A 381 7.19 13.45 25.74
C GLU A 381 8.28 12.82 26.63
N PRO A 382 7.96 12.12 27.74
CA PRO A 382 8.96 11.38 28.51
C PRO A 382 9.67 10.30 27.69
N ALA A 383 8.96 9.59 26.80
CA ALA A 383 9.50 8.50 26.01
C ALA A 383 10.66 8.91 25.12
N VAL A 384 10.72 10.17 24.67
CA VAL A 384 11.80 10.69 23.82
C VAL A 384 12.64 11.78 24.49
N SER A 385 12.48 12.00 25.80
CA SER A 385 13.20 13.03 26.55
C SER A 385 14.72 12.86 26.57
N GLY A 386 15.23 11.65 26.33
CA GLY A 386 16.65 11.35 26.34
C GLY A 386 16.98 9.88 26.08
N PRO A 387 18.27 9.54 25.96
CA PRO A 387 18.72 8.16 25.79
C PRO A 387 18.30 7.28 26.97
N VAL A 388 18.14 5.97 26.72
CA VAL A 388 17.90 4.98 27.78
C VAL A 388 19.19 4.23 28.06
N THR A 389 19.56 4.09 29.34
CA THR A 389 20.76 3.33 29.71
C THR A 389 20.47 1.84 29.65
N ILE A 390 21.19 1.09 28.83
CA ILE A 390 21.15 -0.37 28.82
C ILE A 390 22.30 -0.90 29.68
N ARG A 391 21.97 -1.75 30.64
CA ARG A 391 22.94 -2.48 31.47
C ARG A 391 22.90 -3.97 31.14
N SER A 392 24.06 -4.51 30.77
CA SER A 392 24.27 -5.95 30.52
C SER A 392 25.53 -6.40 31.24
N GLY A 393 25.36 -7.04 32.40
CA GLY A 393 26.45 -7.30 33.33
C GLY A 393 27.09 -5.99 33.82
N ASP A 394 28.42 -5.90 33.76
CA ASP A 394 29.17 -4.70 34.17
C ASP A 394 29.18 -3.58 33.11
N LYS A 395 28.67 -3.86 31.91
CA LYS A 395 28.67 -2.90 30.80
C LYS A 395 27.42 -2.05 30.82
N LYS A 396 27.59 -0.74 30.59
CA LYS A 396 26.53 0.24 30.39
C LYS A 396 26.71 0.92 29.05
N VAL A 397 25.65 0.97 28.24
CA VAL A 397 25.63 1.69 26.95
C VAL A 397 24.36 2.52 26.87
N ALA A 398 24.47 3.75 26.36
CA ALA A 398 23.33 4.63 26.14
C ALA A 398 22.68 4.30 24.78
N LEU A 399 21.41 3.89 24.79
CA LEU A 399 20.61 3.73 23.58
C LEU A 399 20.01 5.10 23.20
N PRO A 400 20.45 5.72 22.09
CA PRO A 400 19.95 7.02 21.68
C PRO A 400 18.48 6.95 21.26
N VAL A 401 17.77 8.07 21.40
CA VAL A 401 16.34 8.18 21.01
C VAL A 401 16.12 7.80 19.55
N THR A 402 17.05 8.18 18.67
CA THR A 402 17.03 7.86 17.24
C THR A 402 17.06 6.36 16.95
N ALA A 403 17.53 5.52 17.87
CA ALA A 403 17.59 4.08 17.69
C ALA A 403 16.24 3.38 17.94
N TYR A 404 15.44 3.83 18.92
CA TYR A 404 14.16 3.18 19.27
C TYR A 404 12.92 3.96 18.84
N ALA A 405 13.00 5.28 18.65
CA ALA A 405 11.84 6.08 18.24
C ALA A 405 11.18 5.61 16.92
N PRO A 406 11.91 5.17 15.87
CA PRO A 406 11.29 4.62 14.66
C PRO A 406 10.47 3.34 14.88
N ALA A 407 10.77 2.60 15.96
CA ALA A 407 10.05 1.40 16.35
C ALA A 407 8.90 1.67 17.33
N LEU A 408 8.84 2.86 17.94
CA LEU A 408 7.88 3.23 18.98
C LEU A 408 6.58 3.76 18.37
N VAL A 409 5.45 3.29 18.88
CA VAL A 409 4.12 3.82 18.60
C VAL A 409 3.30 3.83 19.89
N VAL A 410 2.51 4.88 20.15
CA VAL A 410 1.49 4.85 21.19
C VAL A 410 0.14 4.71 20.49
N GLN A 411 -0.55 3.62 20.76
CA GLN A 411 -1.81 3.29 20.10
C GLN A 411 -2.78 2.69 21.10
N ILE A 412 -4.04 2.57 20.68
CA ILE A 412 -5.09 2.08 21.56
C ILE A 412 -4.96 0.57 21.74
N VAL A 413 -4.85 0.14 22.99
CA VAL A 413 -4.91 -1.25 23.46
C VAL A 413 -5.82 -1.24 24.67
N ASP A 414 -6.80 -2.14 24.73
CA ASP A 414 -7.75 -2.24 25.85
C ASP A 414 -8.36 -0.88 26.23
N ASN A 415 -8.75 -0.11 25.21
CA ASN A 415 -9.38 1.22 25.34
C ASN A 415 -8.47 2.30 25.98
N GLN A 416 -7.14 2.12 25.94
CA GLN A 416 -6.15 3.07 26.48
C GLN A 416 -4.97 3.27 25.52
N LEU A 417 -4.37 4.47 25.54
CA LEU A 417 -3.15 4.75 24.79
C LEU A 417 -1.94 4.07 25.44
N THR A 418 -1.46 2.98 24.82
CA THR A 418 -0.35 2.18 25.31
C THR A 418 0.84 2.26 24.35
N PRO A 419 2.06 2.52 24.87
CA PRO A 419 3.27 2.49 24.05
C PRO A 419 3.64 1.04 23.68
N GLN A 420 3.97 0.82 22.42
CA GLN A 420 4.45 -0.44 21.87
C GLN A 420 5.72 -0.20 21.04
N LEU A 421 6.61 -1.20 21.01
CA LEU A 421 7.82 -1.21 20.20
C LEU A 421 7.78 -2.38 19.22
N ASP A 422 8.04 -2.11 17.95
CA ASP A 422 8.18 -3.13 16.92
C ASP A 422 9.59 -3.77 17.01
N PRO A 423 9.71 -5.07 17.37
CA PRO A 423 11.01 -5.74 17.51
C PRO A 423 11.81 -5.76 16.21
N LYS A 424 11.14 -5.88 15.05
CA LYS A 424 11.81 -5.97 13.75
C LYS A 424 12.46 -4.64 13.39
N LYS A 425 11.77 -3.52 13.64
CA LYS A 425 12.31 -2.17 13.43
C LYS A 425 13.42 -1.82 14.43
N LEU A 426 13.41 -2.44 15.61
CA LEU A 426 14.41 -2.22 16.65
C LEU A 426 15.73 -2.99 16.41
N ALA A 427 15.68 -4.14 15.75
CA ALA A 427 16.81 -5.09 15.68
C ALA A 427 18.13 -4.48 15.15
N LYS A 428 18.09 -3.80 14.00
CA LYS A 428 19.29 -3.20 13.39
C LYS A 428 19.81 -2.00 14.21
N PRO A 429 19.00 -0.98 14.54
CA PRO A 429 19.46 0.13 15.39
C PRO A 429 19.99 -0.30 16.75
N LEU A 430 19.38 -1.33 17.35
CA LEU A 430 19.84 -1.91 18.62
C LEU A 430 21.24 -2.49 18.49
N THR A 431 21.50 -3.26 17.42
CA THR A 431 22.83 -3.85 17.16
C THR A 431 23.88 -2.77 16.91
N ASP A 432 23.55 -1.75 16.13
CA ASP A 432 24.50 -0.68 15.78
C ASP A 432 24.82 0.23 16.99
N SER A 433 23.81 0.51 17.83
CA SER A 433 23.93 1.42 18.99
C SER A 433 24.48 0.78 20.26
N THR A 434 24.56 -0.55 20.32
CA THR A 434 25.06 -1.29 21.50
C THR A 434 26.44 -1.90 21.28
N THR A 435 27.23 -1.27 20.41
CA THR A 435 28.63 -1.62 20.15
C THR A 435 29.40 -1.70 21.48
N GLY A 436 29.92 -2.89 21.78
CA GLY A 436 30.61 -3.19 23.05
C GLY A 436 29.84 -4.14 23.98
N ILE A 437 28.53 -4.30 23.81
CA ILE A 437 27.74 -5.38 24.43
C ILE A 437 27.78 -6.59 23.51
N GLY A 438 28.38 -7.68 23.97
CA GLY A 438 28.50 -8.93 23.22
C GLY A 438 29.46 -8.85 22.01
N LYS A 439 29.14 -9.60 20.94
CA LYS A 439 29.92 -9.76 19.71
C LYS A 439 28.97 -9.73 18.52
N LYS A 440 29.21 -8.88 17.51
CA LYS A 440 28.34 -8.78 16.33
C LYS A 440 28.25 -10.13 15.60
N ALA A 441 27.05 -10.51 15.19
CA ALA A 441 26.86 -11.63 14.28
C ALA A 441 27.51 -11.31 12.92
N VAL A 442 27.99 -12.34 12.24
CA VAL A 442 28.58 -12.22 10.89
C VAL A 442 27.63 -12.91 9.92
N ASP A 443 27.14 -12.17 8.94
CA ASP A 443 26.26 -12.71 7.93
C ASP A 443 26.93 -13.82 7.11
N ALA A 444 26.11 -14.77 6.68
CA ALA A 444 26.52 -15.69 5.64
C ALA A 444 26.74 -14.94 4.33
N THR A 445 27.47 -15.54 3.40
CA THR A 445 27.58 -14.98 2.05
C THR A 445 27.84 -16.11 1.06
N VAL A 446 27.82 -15.81 -0.23
CA VAL A 446 28.21 -16.72 -1.29
C VAL A 446 29.43 -16.15 -1.97
N ARG A 447 30.51 -16.93 -2.05
CA ARG A 447 31.74 -16.55 -2.74
C ARG A 447 32.03 -17.51 -3.88
N ILE A 448 32.76 -17.02 -4.89
CA ILE A 448 33.25 -17.87 -5.96
C ILE A 448 34.66 -18.34 -5.62
N GLU A 449 34.79 -19.64 -5.37
CA GLU A 449 36.07 -20.29 -5.09
C GLU A 449 36.34 -21.36 -6.15
N LYS A 450 37.48 -21.25 -6.85
CA LYS A 450 37.89 -22.21 -7.90
C LYS A 450 36.78 -22.50 -8.93
N GLY A 451 36.05 -21.46 -9.33
CA GLY A 451 34.97 -21.56 -10.33
C GLY A 451 33.66 -22.17 -9.80
N LYS A 452 33.45 -22.25 -8.49
CA LYS A 452 32.22 -22.75 -7.88
C LYS A 452 31.66 -21.74 -6.88
N ALA A 453 30.34 -21.63 -6.82
CA ALA A 453 29.66 -20.90 -5.75
C ALA A 453 29.73 -21.69 -4.43
N VAL A 454 30.33 -21.09 -3.41
CA VAL A 454 30.51 -21.67 -2.07
C VAL A 454 29.85 -20.77 -1.04
N VAL A 455 28.93 -21.34 -0.27
CA VAL A 455 28.33 -20.66 0.87
C VAL A 455 29.36 -20.55 1.98
N VAL A 456 29.74 -19.32 2.33
CA VAL A 456 30.50 -19.02 3.54
C VAL A 456 29.51 -18.92 4.70
N PRO A 457 29.57 -19.82 5.69
CA PRO A 457 28.61 -19.81 6.79
C PRO A 457 28.67 -18.53 7.61
N GLY A 458 27.49 -18.02 7.96
CA GLY A 458 27.36 -16.97 8.94
C GLY A 458 27.76 -17.46 10.33
N LYS A 459 28.11 -16.54 11.22
CA LYS A 459 28.49 -16.81 12.60
C LYS A 459 27.55 -16.07 13.52
N ALA A 460 26.89 -16.78 14.42
CA ALA A 460 26.07 -16.15 15.44
C ALA A 460 26.88 -15.17 16.29
N GLY A 461 26.22 -14.07 16.65
CA GLY A 461 26.73 -13.08 17.58
C GLY A 461 26.26 -13.35 19.00
N ILE A 462 26.68 -12.48 19.91
CA ILE A 462 26.12 -12.32 21.24
C ILE A 462 25.61 -10.88 21.28
N GLY A 463 24.33 -10.67 21.59
CA GLY A 463 23.72 -9.35 21.56
C GLY A 463 22.41 -9.32 22.32
N LEU A 464 21.76 -8.16 22.30
CA LEU A 464 20.48 -7.96 22.97
C LEU A 464 19.35 -8.45 22.06
N GLN A 465 18.41 -9.19 22.63
CA GLN A 465 17.28 -9.75 21.88
C GLN A 465 16.25 -8.65 21.59
N PRO A 466 15.87 -8.41 20.31
CA PRO A 466 14.95 -7.34 19.95
C PRO A 466 13.58 -7.46 20.62
N GLU A 467 13.02 -8.67 20.74
CA GLU A 467 11.72 -8.94 21.35
C GLU A 467 11.74 -8.65 22.85
N GLU A 468 12.77 -9.15 23.54
CA GLU A 468 12.94 -8.90 24.98
C GLU A 468 13.17 -7.40 25.25
N MET A 469 13.96 -6.74 24.40
CA MET A 469 14.19 -5.30 24.47
C MET A 469 12.90 -4.51 24.24
N ALA A 470 12.10 -4.88 23.24
CA ALA A 470 10.83 -4.21 22.96
C ALA A 470 9.90 -4.24 24.17
N THR A 471 9.83 -5.34 24.91
CA THR A 471 9.02 -5.43 26.13
C THR A 471 9.64 -4.67 27.31
N LYS A 472 10.94 -4.86 27.58
CA LYS A 472 11.61 -4.28 28.76
C LYS A 472 11.86 -2.78 28.64
N LEU A 473 11.94 -2.24 27.43
CA LEU A 473 12.22 -0.82 27.21
C LEU A 473 11.01 0.06 27.59
N ILE A 474 9.79 -0.40 27.30
CA ILE A 474 8.54 0.34 27.56
C ILE A 474 8.45 0.94 28.97
N PRO A 475 8.58 0.17 30.07
CA PRO A 475 8.47 0.73 31.42
C PRO A 475 9.59 1.74 31.76
N ALA A 476 10.74 1.68 31.08
CA ALA A 476 11.84 2.63 31.27
C ALA A 476 11.64 3.94 30.49
N LEU A 477 10.83 3.94 29.42
CA LEU A 477 10.61 5.11 28.57
C LEU A 477 9.95 6.29 29.30
N THR A 478 9.18 6.05 30.36
CA THR A 478 8.54 7.12 31.14
C THR A 478 9.35 7.52 32.39
N LYS A 479 10.49 6.86 32.62
CA LYS A 479 11.38 7.15 33.75
C LYS A 479 12.39 8.26 33.41
N THR A 480 12.94 8.86 34.45
CA THR A 480 13.93 9.94 34.37
C THR A 480 15.16 9.62 35.21
N GLY A 481 16.28 10.29 34.93
CA GLY A 481 17.53 10.09 35.67
C GLY A 481 18.02 8.64 35.64
N ASP A 482 18.51 8.16 36.78
CA ASP A 482 19.08 6.81 36.91
C ASP A 482 18.04 5.69 36.77
N GLU A 483 16.75 5.98 36.95
CA GLU A 483 15.65 5.03 36.74
C GLU A 483 15.36 4.79 35.25
N ARG A 484 15.88 5.64 34.34
CA ARG A 484 15.78 5.47 32.89
C ARG A 484 16.80 4.44 32.40
N MET A 485 16.68 3.23 32.95
CA MET A 485 17.60 2.12 32.73
C MET A 485 16.85 0.82 32.47
N VAL A 486 17.41 -0.02 31.60
CA VAL A 486 16.96 -1.39 31.36
C VAL A 486 18.10 -2.34 31.67
N GLU A 487 17.83 -3.36 32.48
CA GLU A 487 18.75 -4.47 32.72
C GLU A 487 18.36 -5.68 31.86
N ILE A 488 19.30 -6.14 31.04
CA ILE A 488 19.10 -7.23 30.09
C ILE A 488 20.38 -8.01 29.89
N GLU A 489 20.24 -9.32 29.72
CA GLU A 489 21.36 -10.21 29.42
C GLU A 489 21.56 -10.33 27.91
N ALA A 490 22.82 -10.24 27.47
CA ALA A 490 23.15 -10.53 26.08
C ALA A 490 23.08 -12.04 25.82
N LYS A 491 22.33 -12.43 24.78
CA LYS A 491 22.11 -13.82 24.35
C LYS A 491 22.64 -14.04 22.94
N VAL A 492 22.65 -15.28 22.47
CA VAL A 492 23.03 -15.59 21.09
C VAL A 492 22.05 -14.91 20.13
N VAL A 493 22.58 -14.15 19.17
CA VAL A 493 21.80 -13.47 18.12
C VAL A 493 22.24 -14.04 16.78
N ASP A 494 21.28 -14.53 15.99
CA ASP A 494 21.58 -15.01 14.65
C ASP A 494 21.97 -13.86 13.71
N PRO A 495 22.80 -14.11 12.69
CA PRO A 495 23.06 -13.12 11.64
C PRO A 495 21.77 -12.68 10.93
N GLU A 496 21.77 -11.46 10.41
CA GLU A 496 20.65 -10.90 9.62
C GLU A 496 20.41 -11.75 8.36
N PHE A 497 21.50 -12.27 7.78
CA PHE A 497 21.44 -13.24 6.69
C PHE A 497 22.12 -14.55 7.11
N THR A 498 21.33 -15.59 7.35
CA THR A 498 21.81 -16.85 7.92
C THR A 498 22.41 -17.80 6.88
N THR A 499 23.18 -18.79 7.34
CA THR A 499 23.67 -19.88 6.48
C THR A 499 22.53 -20.63 5.78
N ARG A 500 21.37 -20.73 6.44
CA ARG A 500 20.17 -21.34 5.87
C ARG A 500 19.63 -20.49 4.72
N ASP A 501 19.56 -19.17 4.90
CA ASP A 501 19.08 -18.25 3.87
C ASP A 501 20.01 -18.27 2.65
N ALA A 502 21.34 -18.22 2.87
CA ALA A 502 22.33 -18.34 1.79
C ALA A 502 22.19 -19.65 0.98
N LYS A 503 21.93 -20.78 1.66
CA LYS A 503 21.67 -22.06 0.99
C LYS A 503 20.35 -22.07 0.23
N ALA A 504 19.31 -21.43 0.78
CA ALA A 504 17.99 -21.37 0.17
C ALA A 504 17.98 -20.63 -1.18
N LEU A 505 18.94 -19.71 -1.40
CA LEU A 505 19.09 -19.01 -2.67
C LEU A 505 19.53 -19.88 -3.85
N LYS A 506 20.09 -21.08 -3.61
CA LYS A 506 20.52 -22.02 -4.65
C LYS A 506 21.38 -21.35 -5.75
N ILE A 507 22.36 -20.55 -5.35
CA ILE A 507 23.35 -19.99 -6.29
C ILE A 507 24.38 -21.09 -6.59
N THR A 508 24.41 -21.60 -7.82
CA THR A 508 25.14 -22.84 -8.17
C THR A 508 26.16 -22.66 -9.28
N GLU A 509 25.84 -21.86 -10.30
CA GLU A 509 26.64 -21.74 -11.54
C GLU A 509 26.63 -20.32 -12.11
N LYS A 510 27.53 -20.05 -13.05
CA LYS A 510 27.54 -18.79 -13.79
C LYS A 510 26.47 -18.83 -14.89
N ILE A 511 25.48 -17.95 -14.81
CA ILE A 511 24.38 -17.90 -15.78
C ILE A 511 24.64 -16.91 -16.92
N SER A 512 25.50 -15.91 -16.69
CA SER A 512 25.87 -14.85 -17.64
C SER A 512 27.19 -14.19 -17.24
N SER A 513 27.91 -13.66 -18.23
CA SER A 513 29.03 -12.74 -18.04
C SER A 513 29.13 -11.76 -19.19
N PHE A 514 29.63 -10.56 -18.90
CA PHE A 514 29.93 -9.58 -19.92
C PHE A 514 31.20 -8.81 -19.58
N ASP A 515 31.96 -8.50 -20.63
CA ASP A 515 33.23 -7.80 -20.54
C ASP A 515 33.18 -6.54 -21.39
N THR A 516 33.77 -5.45 -20.91
CA THR A 516 34.04 -4.29 -21.75
C THR A 516 35.47 -3.80 -21.55
N THR A 517 36.08 -3.31 -22.64
CA THR A 517 37.44 -2.77 -22.62
C THR A 517 37.42 -1.25 -22.44
N PHE A 518 38.46 -0.71 -21.79
CA PHE A 518 38.61 0.74 -21.63
C PHE A 518 40.08 1.18 -21.77
N PRO A 519 40.32 2.39 -22.31
CA PRO A 519 41.68 2.91 -22.48
C PRO A 519 42.30 3.33 -21.14
N TYR A 520 43.63 3.42 -21.11
CA TYR A 520 44.34 3.93 -19.94
C TYR A 520 43.98 5.38 -19.65
N ALA A 521 43.47 5.58 -18.43
CA ALA A 521 43.45 6.85 -17.74
C ALA A 521 43.41 6.53 -16.25
N GLU A 522 44.18 7.24 -15.43
CA GLU A 522 44.30 6.91 -14.01
C GLU A 522 42.94 6.96 -13.28
N TYR A 523 42.13 7.98 -13.57
CA TYR A 523 40.77 8.10 -13.02
C TYR A 523 39.88 6.90 -13.39
N ARG A 524 40.07 6.26 -14.56
CA ARG A 524 39.28 5.10 -14.98
C ARG A 524 39.60 3.87 -14.13
N ASN A 525 40.90 3.64 -13.86
CA ASN A 525 41.33 2.54 -13.00
C ASN A 525 40.81 2.72 -11.58
N ILE A 526 40.81 3.95 -11.06
CA ILE A 526 40.32 4.28 -9.71
C ILE A 526 38.78 4.14 -9.65
N ASN A 527 38.05 4.89 -10.47
CA ASN A 527 36.59 4.96 -10.40
C ASN A 527 35.91 3.64 -10.77
N GLN A 528 36.35 2.97 -11.84
CA GLN A 528 35.77 1.68 -12.22
C GLN A 528 36.18 0.59 -11.22
N GLY A 529 37.40 0.62 -10.71
CA GLY A 529 37.86 -0.30 -9.67
C GLY A 529 37.01 -0.17 -8.39
N ARG A 530 36.75 1.06 -7.95
CA ARG A 530 35.91 1.33 -6.78
C ARG A 530 34.45 0.91 -6.99
N ALA A 531 33.86 1.24 -8.14
CA ALA A 531 32.50 0.80 -8.46
C ALA A 531 32.41 -0.74 -8.55
N ALA A 532 33.42 -1.40 -9.11
CA ALA A 532 33.47 -2.86 -9.17
C ALA A 532 33.60 -3.50 -7.79
N GLU A 533 34.42 -2.93 -6.90
CA GLU A 533 34.55 -3.36 -5.51
C GLU A 533 33.21 -3.31 -4.77
N LEU A 534 32.48 -2.19 -4.89
CA LEU A 534 31.18 -1.98 -4.25
C LEU A 534 30.08 -2.89 -4.82
N LEU A 535 30.14 -3.18 -6.12
CA LEU A 535 29.19 -4.08 -6.79
C LEU A 535 29.45 -5.56 -6.45
N ASN A 536 30.71 -5.94 -6.23
CA ASN A 536 31.13 -7.32 -6.08
C ASN A 536 30.61 -7.95 -4.78
N GLY A 537 29.95 -9.10 -4.89
CA GLY A 537 29.35 -9.80 -3.75
C GLY A 537 27.88 -9.45 -3.51
N THR A 538 27.30 -8.56 -4.31
CA THR A 538 25.89 -8.20 -4.21
C THR A 538 25.01 -9.40 -4.52
N ILE A 539 24.04 -9.69 -3.65
CA ILE A 539 23.05 -10.75 -3.83
C ILE A 539 21.70 -10.09 -4.11
N VAL A 540 21.08 -10.44 -5.23
CA VAL A 540 19.72 -10.05 -5.60
C VAL A 540 18.79 -11.24 -5.36
N LYS A 541 17.93 -11.15 -4.35
CA LYS A 541 17.01 -12.21 -3.94
C LYS A 541 15.91 -12.45 -4.99
N PRO A 542 15.21 -13.60 -4.93
CA PRO A 542 14.01 -13.83 -5.75
C PRO A 542 13.01 -12.68 -5.65
N GLY A 543 12.62 -12.12 -6.79
CA GLY A 543 11.67 -11.00 -6.88
C GLY A 543 12.23 -9.61 -6.51
N GLU A 544 13.48 -9.52 -6.04
CA GLU A 544 14.11 -8.25 -5.66
C GLU A 544 14.55 -7.45 -6.90
N THR A 545 14.43 -6.12 -6.79
CA THR A 545 14.94 -5.18 -7.79
C THR A 545 16.29 -4.65 -7.33
N PHE A 546 17.33 -4.94 -8.09
CA PHE A 546 18.64 -4.32 -7.95
C PHE A 546 18.59 -2.85 -8.41
N SER A 547 19.33 -1.99 -7.72
CA SER A 547 19.65 -0.62 -8.14
C SER A 547 21.16 -0.43 -8.09
N PHE A 548 21.74 0.10 -9.17
CA PHE A 548 23.16 0.41 -9.21
C PHE A 548 23.50 1.56 -8.26
N ASN A 549 22.68 2.62 -8.25
CA ASN A 549 22.88 3.76 -7.37
C ASN A 549 22.73 3.40 -5.88
N ASP A 550 21.79 2.54 -5.50
CA ASP A 550 21.65 2.08 -4.10
C ASP A 550 22.84 1.23 -3.65
N THR A 551 23.43 0.46 -4.58
CA THR A 551 24.56 -0.44 -4.29
C THR A 551 25.89 0.31 -4.24
N VAL A 552 26.16 1.17 -5.22
CA VAL A 552 27.45 1.88 -5.37
C VAL A 552 27.46 3.22 -4.62
N GLY A 553 26.29 3.83 -4.42
CA GLY A 553 26.14 5.12 -3.77
C GLY A 553 26.57 6.31 -4.62
N GLU A 554 26.60 7.47 -3.97
CA GLU A 554 27.03 8.73 -4.57
C GLU A 554 28.53 8.71 -4.88
N ARG A 555 28.92 9.24 -6.04
CA ARG A 555 30.32 9.30 -6.46
C ARG A 555 30.99 10.53 -5.83
N THR A 556 31.43 10.38 -4.59
CA THR A 556 32.13 11.42 -3.83
C THR A 556 33.57 11.01 -3.51
N PRO A 557 34.47 11.95 -3.17
CA PRO A 557 35.79 11.63 -2.65
C PRO A 557 35.72 10.77 -1.39
N GLY A 558 34.74 11.02 -0.51
CA GLY A 558 34.51 10.22 0.71
C GLY A 558 34.12 8.76 0.42
N ASN A 559 33.52 8.49 -0.75
CA ASN A 559 33.23 7.15 -1.23
C ASN A 559 34.33 6.58 -2.16
N GLY A 560 35.50 7.23 -2.22
CA GLY A 560 36.68 6.75 -2.95
C GLY A 560 36.67 7.04 -4.46
N PHE A 561 35.82 7.96 -4.94
CA PHE A 561 35.77 8.38 -6.33
C PHE A 561 36.59 9.65 -6.57
N VAL A 562 37.15 9.76 -7.77
CA VAL A 562 37.94 10.91 -8.23
C VAL A 562 37.30 11.57 -9.46
N SER A 563 37.74 12.80 -9.74
CA SER A 563 37.34 13.55 -10.93
C SER A 563 37.80 12.83 -12.21
N GLY A 564 36.96 12.86 -13.24
CA GLY A 564 37.27 12.27 -14.54
C GLY A 564 36.28 12.70 -15.59
N THR A 565 36.49 12.26 -16.83
CA THR A 565 35.61 12.66 -17.93
C THR A 565 34.23 11.98 -17.83
N VAL A 566 33.17 12.79 -17.80
CA VAL A 566 31.76 12.40 -17.89
C VAL A 566 31.13 13.01 -19.14
N ILE A 567 29.96 12.51 -19.54
CA ILE A 567 29.13 13.12 -20.59
C ILE A 567 27.94 13.77 -19.90
N ASN A 568 27.79 15.07 -20.05
CA ASN A 568 26.68 15.84 -19.48
C ASN A 568 26.09 16.74 -20.58
N GLY A 569 24.78 16.63 -20.83
CA GLY A 569 24.10 17.43 -21.87
C GLY A 569 24.61 17.21 -23.29
N GLY A 570 25.21 16.05 -23.60
CA GLY A 570 25.72 15.74 -24.93
C GLY A 570 27.17 16.20 -25.21
N VAL A 571 27.88 16.71 -24.21
CA VAL A 571 29.29 17.10 -24.30
C VAL A 571 30.13 16.50 -23.17
N PHE A 572 31.43 16.37 -23.38
CA PHE A 572 32.36 15.92 -22.36
C PHE A 572 32.63 17.00 -21.31
N ARG A 573 32.57 16.64 -20.02
CA ARG A 573 32.87 17.49 -18.87
C ARG A 573 33.72 16.72 -17.87
N GLU A 574 34.41 17.42 -16.98
CA GLU A 574 35.11 16.80 -15.86
C GLU A 574 34.21 16.81 -14.63
N GLU A 575 33.87 15.63 -14.12
CA GLU A 575 33.06 15.46 -12.91
C GLU A 575 33.50 14.22 -12.11
N LEU A 576 33.07 14.13 -10.85
CA LEU A 576 33.35 12.97 -10.01
C LEU A 576 32.72 11.71 -10.57
N GLY A 577 33.49 10.61 -10.57
CA GLY A 577 32.99 9.31 -11.06
C GLY A 577 33.03 9.15 -12.58
N GLY A 578 33.80 9.99 -13.29
CA GLY A 578 34.08 9.77 -14.71
C GLY A 578 34.51 8.33 -15.00
N GLY A 579 33.91 7.71 -16.02
CA GLY A 579 34.14 6.31 -16.41
C GLY A 579 33.21 5.26 -15.78
N VAL A 580 32.38 5.61 -14.77
CA VAL A 580 31.47 4.64 -14.12
C VAL A 580 30.38 4.11 -15.06
N SER A 581 29.94 4.86 -16.08
CA SER A 581 28.98 4.35 -17.09
C SER A 581 29.46 3.09 -17.82
N GLN A 582 30.77 2.85 -17.86
CA GLN A 582 31.35 1.61 -18.39
C GLN A 582 30.96 0.39 -17.52
N VAL A 583 31.03 0.54 -16.20
CA VAL A 583 30.65 -0.50 -15.22
C VAL A 583 29.17 -0.79 -15.32
N VAL A 584 28.36 0.27 -15.44
CA VAL A 584 26.90 0.17 -15.58
C VAL A 584 26.53 -0.53 -16.88
N THR A 585 27.14 -0.14 -18.00
CA THR A 585 26.93 -0.81 -19.30
C THR A 585 27.33 -2.29 -19.26
N THR A 586 28.43 -2.62 -18.60
CA THR A 586 28.87 -4.01 -18.42
C THR A 586 27.87 -4.79 -17.56
N THR A 587 27.38 -4.18 -16.48
CA THR A 587 26.38 -4.76 -15.58
C THR A 587 25.03 -4.99 -16.28
N TYR A 588 24.59 -4.01 -17.07
CA TYR A 588 23.38 -4.11 -17.89
C TYR A 588 23.46 -5.28 -18.88
N ASN A 589 24.58 -5.44 -19.58
CA ASN A 589 24.69 -6.56 -20.52
C ASN A 589 24.77 -7.91 -19.77
N ALA A 590 25.45 -7.98 -18.63
CA ALA A 590 25.45 -9.19 -17.80
C ALA A 590 24.03 -9.55 -17.32
N SER A 591 23.22 -8.57 -16.89
CA SER A 591 21.82 -8.77 -16.51
C SER A 591 20.92 -9.11 -17.70
N PHE A 592 21.17 -8.48 -18.86
CA PHE A 592 20.47 -8.73 -20.12
C PHE A 592 20.56 -10.20 -20.53
N PHE A 593 21.79 -10.76 -20.57
CA PHE A 593 22.05 -12.16 -20.88
C PHE A 593 21.73 -13.12 -19.71
N GLY A 594 21.68 -12.61 -18.49
CA GLY A 594 21.21 -13.35 -17.31
C GLY A 594 19.70 -13.56 -17.27
N GLY A 595 18.95 -12.93 -18.18
CA GLY A 595 17.50 -13.00 -18.23
C GLY A 595 16.81 -12.22 -17.11
N MET A 596 17.49 -11.19 -16.56
CA MET A 596 16.88 -10.27 -15.60
C MET A 596 15.85 -9.39 -16.30
N GLU A 597 14.81 -9.02 -15.58
CA GLU A 597 13.78 -8.10 -16.06
C GLU A 597 14.33 -6.67 -16.00
N ASP A 598 14.28 -5.96 -17.12
CA ASP A 598 14.76 -4.59 -17.23
C ASP A 598 13.72 -3.63 -16.65
N VAL A 599 14.07 -2.95 -15.55
CA VAL A 599 13.16 -2.03 -14.83
C VAL A 599 13.46 -0.59 -15.22
N GLU A 600 14.74 -0.26 -15.33
CA GLU A 600 15.21 1.05 -15.74
C GLU A 600 16.61 0.92 -16.37
N HIS A 601 16.74 1.37 -17.60
CA HIS A 601 18.03 1.70 -18.19
C HIS A 601 17.85 2.88 -19.15
N HIS A 602 18.91 3.65 -19.34
CA HIS A 602 18.93 4.77 -20.28
C HIS A 602 20.21 4.72 -21.11
N PRO A 603 20.14 4.62 -22.44
CA PRO A 603 21.34 4.73 -23.26
C PRO A 603 21.92 6.14 -23.22
N HIS A 604 23.20 6.31 -23.60
CA HIS A 604 23.76 7.66 -23.79
C HIS A 604 23.03 8.39 -24.92
N ALA A 605 23.04 9.72 -24.87
CA ALA A 605 22.37 10.56 -25.88
C ALA A 605 22.88 10.30 -27.30
N PHE A 606 24.16 9.97 -27.47
CA PHE A 606 24.80 9.61 -28.72
C PHE A 606 25.57 8.29 -28.59
N TYR A 607 25.76 7.59 -29.70
CA TYR A 607 26.41 6.28 -29.71
C TYR A 607 27.91 6.38 -29.39
N ILE A 608 28.36 5.54 -28.46
CA ILE A 608 29.79 5.41 -28.10
C ILE A 608 30.31 4.07 -28.61
N ASN A 609 31.27 4.13 -29.54
CA ASN A 609 31.75 2.96 -30.28
C ASN A 609 32.34 1.81 -29.44
N ARG A 610 32.73 2.06 -28.19
CA ARG A 610 33.25 1.04 -27.28
C ARG A 610 32.17 0.18 -26.64
N TYR A 611 30.89 0.54 -26.78
CA TYR A 611 29.76 -0.21 -26.25
C TYR A 611 29.05 -1.00 -27.35
N PRO A 612 28.39 -2.12 -27.01
CA PRO A 612 27.55 -2.82 -27.96
C PRO A 612 26.41 -1.90 -28.41
N VAL A 613 26.19 -1.82 -29.72
CA VAL A 613 25.17 -0.95 -30.31
C VAL A 613 23.80 -1.25 -29.69
N GLY A 614 23.15 -0.20 -29.19
CA GLY A 614 21.82 -0.26 -28.55
C GLY A 614 21.76 -0.94 -27.19
N ARG A 615 22.88 -1.43 -26.63
CA ARG A 615 22.95 -2.06 -25.30
C ARG A 615 23.96 -1.36 -24.42
N GLU A 616 23.70 -0.10 -24.16
CA GLU A 616 24.47 0.71 -23.24
C GLU A 616 23.58 1.30 -22.16
N ALA A 617 24.19 1.63 -21.03
CA ALA A 617 23.49 2.21 -19.90
C ALA A 617 24.29 3.36 -19.30
N THR A 618 23.58 4.43 -18.96
CA THR A 618 24.07 5.61 -18.25
C THR A 618 23.69 5.53 -16.78
N VAL A 619 24.41 6.28 -15.95
CA VAL A 619 24.06 6.46 -14.54
C VAL A 619 24.40 7.87 -14.11
N TYR A 620 23.53 8.46 -13.29
CA TYR A 620 23.75 9.74 -12.64
C TYR A 620 23.04 9.73 -11.29
N PHE A 621 23.80 9.95 -10.21
CA PHE A 621 23.25 9.77 -8.87
C PHE A 621 22.12 10.79 -8.64
N GLY A 622 20.97 10.30 -8.18
CA GLY A 622 19.78 11.12 -7.96
C GLY A 622 18.91 11.38 -9.20
N SER A 623 19.30 10.95 -10.41
CA SER A 623 18.47 11.15 -11.62
C SER A 623 18.39 9.99 -12.62
N LEU A 624 19.48 9.27 -12.89
CA LEU A 624 19.51 8.14 -13.82
C LEU A 624 20.09 6.90 -13.14
N ASP A 625 19.39 5.78 -13.21
CA ASP A 625 19.84 4.52 -12.61
C ASP A 625 19.81 3.35 -13.60
N LEU A 626 20.55 2.30 -13.26
CA LEU A 626 20.36 0.97 -13.83
C LEU A 626 19.65 0.11 -12.79
N ARG A 627 18.43 -0.31 -13.12
CA ARG A 627 17.60 -1.16 -12.26
C ARG A 627 17.13 -2.37 -13.03
N PHE A 628 17.30 -3.53 -12.42
CA PHE A 628 16.75 -4.77 -12.96
C PHE A 628 16.18 -5.62 -11.84
N LYS A 629 15.11 -6.33 -12.14
CA LYS A 629 14.47 -7.26 -11.21
C LYS A 629 14.93 -8.68 -11.49
N ASN A 630 15.13 -9.46 -10.43
CA ASN A 630 15.33 -10.90 -10.53
C ASN A 630 13.97 -11.61 -10.62
N PRO A 631 13.57 -12.12 -11.79
CA PRO A 631 12.25 -12.72 -11.97
C PRO A 631 12.22 -14.22 -11.58
N THR A 632 13.32 -14.77 -11.04
CA THR A 632 13.47 -16.20 -10.78
C THR A 632 13.27 -16.54 -9.31
N ASP A 633 13.03 -17.83 -9.01
CA ASP A 633 12.95 -18.35 -7.64
C ASP A 633 14.33 -18.55 -6.97
N TYR A 634 15.41 -18.16 -7.65
CA TYR A 634 16.79 -18.35 -7.20
C TYR A 634 17.46 -17.01 -6.94
N GLY A 635 18.41 -16.95 -6.00
CA GLY A 635 19.21 -15.76 -5.79
C GLY A 635 20.22 -15.55 -6.93
N VAL A 636 20.61 -14.30 -7.17
CA VAL A 636 21.64 -13.93 -8.15
C VAL A 636 22.78 -13.24 -7.41
N LEU A 637 23.98 -13.81 -7.48
CA LEU A 637 25.21 -13.19 -7.00
C LEU A 637 25.87 -12.44 -8.16
N ILE A 638 26.15 -11.15 -7.94
CA ILE A 638 26.93 -10.32 -8.85
C ILE A 638 28.39 -10.40 -8.44
N ARG A 639 29.24 -10.85 -9.37
CA ARG A 639 30.70 -10.79 -9.23
C ARG A 639 31.23 -9.76 -10.22
N SER A 640 32.04 -8.84 -9.70
CA SER A 640 32.53 -7.69 -10.45
C SER A 640 33.99 -7.43 -10.14
N TYR A 641 34.81 -7.20 -11.17
CA TYR A 641 36.22 -6.84 -10.98
C TYR A 641 36.80 -6.18 -12.23
N VAL A 642 37.93 -5.49 -12.06
CA VAL A 642 38.64 -4.78 -13.13
C VAL A 642 40.05 -5.33 -13.28
N VAL A 643 40.44 -5.63 -14.51
CA VAL A 643 41.86 -5.69 -14.91
C VAL A 643 42.27 -4.26 -15.28
N LYS A 644 43.22 -3.70 -14.53
CA LYS A 644 43.63 -2.30 -14.71
C LYS A 644 44.28 -2.10 -16.08
N ALA A 645 43.96 -0.98 -16.72
CA ALA A 645 44.67 -0.52 -17.90
C ALA A 645 46.10 -0.10 -17.51
N THR A 646 47.04 -0.26 -18.43
CA THR A 646 48.39 0.34 -18.37
C THR A 646 48.58 1.26 -19.57
N PRO A 647 49.58 2.16 -19.59
CA PRO A 647 49.87 2.97 -20.77
C PRO A 647 50.06 2.14 -22.07
N SER A 648 50.43 0.86 -21.96
CA SER A 648 50.66 -0.07 -23.06
C SER A 648 49.55 -1.11 -23.29
N SER A 649 48.53 -1.18 -22.44
CA SER A 649 47.47 -2.21 -22.56
C SER A 649 46.10 -1.71 -22.06
N PRO A 650 45.01 -2.04 -22.77
CA PRO A 650 43.67 -1.66 -22.34
C PRO A 650 43.27 -2.41 -21.06
N GLY A 651 42.45 -1.75 -20.24
CA GLY A 651 41.83 -2.39 -19.08
C GLY A 651 40.56 -3.13 -19.48
N ILE A 652 40.11 -4.03 -18.60
CA ILE A 652 38.89 -4.83 -18.81
C ILE A 652 38.02 -4.73 -17.56
N MET A 653 36.75 -4.39 -17.75
CA MET A 653 35.70 -4.45 -16.73
C MET A 653 34.92 -5.75 -16.91
N HIS A 654 34.88 -6.59 -15.89
CA HIS A 654 34.21 -7.89 -15.88
C HIS A 654 33.01 -7.89 -14.94
N VAL A 655 31.84 -8.31 -15.44
CA VAL A 655 30.68 -8.60 -14.60
C VAL A 655 30.15 -9.99 -14.90
N GLU A 656 29.99 -10.80 -13.86
CA GLU A 656 29.41 -12.14 -13.93
C GLU A 656 28.16 -12.21 -13.03
N LEU A 657 27.12 -12.90 -13.51
CA LEU A 657 25.97 -13.27 -12.71
C LEU A 657 25.99 -14.76 -12.42
N TRP A 658 25.93 -15.12 -11.15
CA TRP A 658 25.90 -16.49 -10.65
C TRP A 658 24.54 -16.80 -10.03
N SER A 659 23.90 -17.90 -10.42
CA SER A 659 22.57 -18.30 -9.96
C SER A 659 22.33 -19.79 -10.27
N THR A 660 21.07 -20.23 -10.37
CA THR A 660 20.67 -21.48 -11.03
C THR A 660 20.16 -21.15 -12.43
N LYS A 661 20.62 -21.88 -13.46
CA LYS A 661 20.26 -21.60 -14.85
C LYS A 661 18.77 -21.83 -15.11
N VAL A 662 18.08 -20.77 -15.56
CA VAL A 662 16.67 -20.82 -15.98
C VAL A 662 16.51 -20.48 -17.46
N TRP A 663 17.27 -19.49 -17.93
CA TRP A 663 17.14 -18.91 -19.26
C TRP A 663 18.40 -19.09 -20.09
N ASP A 664 18.22 -19.41 -21.37
CA ASP A 664 19.18 -19.21 -22.43
C ASP A 664 18.74 -18.02 -23.29
N ILE A 665 19.57 -16.98 -23.33
CA ILE A 665 19.24 -15.73 -24.01
C ILE A 665 20.01 -15.64 -25.33
N LYS A 666 19.29 -15.43 -26.43
CA LYS A 666 19.88 -15.08 -27.74
C LYS A 666 19.57 -13.62 -28.07
N ALA A 667 20.62 -12.83 -28.28
CA ALA A 667 20.50 -11.43 -28.66
C ALA A 667 20.52 -11.26 -30.20
N GLY A 668 19.90 -10.19 -30.68
CA GLY A 668 20.05 -9.70 -32.05
C GLY A 668 19.76 -8.20 -32.14
N GLN A 669 19.92 -7.64 -33.33
CA GLN A 669 19.66 -6.22 -33.59
C GLN A 669 19.17 -5.98 -35.02
N SER A 670 18.44 -4.89 -35.23
CA SER A 670 17.99 -4.46 -36.56
C SER A 670 19.09 -3.77 -37.34
N ALA A 671 18.85 -3.50 -38.62
CA ALA A 671 19.61 -2.47 -39.33
C ALA A 671 19.41 -1.11 -38.64
N ARG A 672 20.42 -0.24 -38.73
CA ARG A 672 20.33 1.16 -38.29
C ARG A 672 19.35 1.91 -39.20
N ARG A 673 18.54 2.79 -38.63
CA ARG A 673 17.55 3.61 -39.35
C ARG A 673 17.53 5.04 -38.81
N ASN A 674 16.80 5.95 -39.46
CA ASN A 674 16.66 7.34 -39.02
C ASN A 674 18.02 8.04 -38.78
N ALA A 675 18.89 7.96 -39.78
CA ALA A 675 20.22 8.55 -39.72
C ALA A 675 20.15 10.07 -39.51
N ARG A 676 21.01 10.59 -38.65
CA ARG A 676 21.14 12.00 -38.30
C ARG A 676 22.59 12.43 -38.46
N SER A 677 22.80 13.53 -39.18
CA SER A 677 24.14 14.07 -39.41
C SER A 677 24.52 15.07 -38.32
N PRO A 678 25.77 15.03 -37.83
CA PRO A 678 26.28 16.01 -36.87
C PRO A 678 26.58 17.36 -37.54
N GLY A 679 26.41 18.44 -36.80
CA GLY A 679 26.84 19.79 -37.14
C GLY A 679 28.25 20.12 -36.62
N THR A 680 28.58 21.41 -36.60
CA THR A 680 29.82 21.96 -36.03
C THR A 680 29.48 23.06 -35.04
N GLN A 681 30.05 22.97 -33.83
CA GLN A 681 29.93 23.97 -32.77
C GLN A 681 31.32 24.52 -32.40
N TYR A 682 31.35 25.81 -32.07
CA TYR A 682 32.54 26.49 -31.58
C TYR A 682 32.29 26.92 -30.14
N ASP A 683 33.19 26.59 -29.23
CA ASP A 683 33.12 26.95 -27.81
C ASP A 683 34.44 27.62 -27.44
N ASP A 684 34.39 28.92 -27.18
CA ASP A 684 35.55 29.75 -26.84
C ASP A 684 35.78 29.89 -25.33
N THR A 685 35.11 29.08 -24.51
CA THR A 685 35.29 29.07 -23.06
C THR A 685 36.47 28.19 -22.64
N ASP A 686 37.08 28.53 -21.50
CA ASP A 686 38.16 27.73 -20.89
C ASP A 686 37.72 26.32 -20.43
N ARG A 687 36.41 26.03 -20.50
CA ARG A 687 35.82 24.72 -20.18
C ARG A 687 35.52 23.86 -21.42
N CYS A 688 35.94 24.31 -22.59
CA CYS A 688 35.73 23.55 -23.82
C CYS A 688 36.52 22.24 -23.81
N VAL A 689 35.86 21.15 -24.21
CA VAL A 689 36.49 19.85 -24.46
C VAL A 689 36.26 19.51 -25.93
N PRO A 690 37.33 19.33 -26.75
CA PRO A 690 37.16 19.05 -28.17
C PRO A 690 36.48 17.70 -28.38
N GLN A 691 35.57 17.64 -29.35
CA GLN A 691 34.76 16.45 -29.63
C GLN A 691 34.61 16.26 -31.14
N GLY A 692 34.92 15.08 -31.66
CA GLY A 692 34.68 14.76 -33.08
C GLY A 692 33.20 14.53 -33.40
N PRO A 693 32.78 14.66 -34.68
CA PRO A 693 31.40 14.45 -35.09
C PRO A 693 30.95 12.99 -34.92
N ILE A 694 29.75 12.77 -34.37
CA ILE A 694 29.16 11.44 -34.18
C ILE A 694 27.79 11.39 -34.87
N PRO A 695 27.56 10.49 -35.84
CA PRO A 695 26.25 10.33 -36.48
C PRO A 695 25.24 9.67 -35.54
N GLY A 696 24.00 10.16 -35.59
CA GLY A 696 22.86 9.59 -34.86
C GLY A 696 22.08 8.58 -35.70
N PHE A 697 21.37 7.67 -35.04
CA PHE A 697 20.52 6.65 -35.66
C PHE A 697 19.63 5.98 -34.60
N ASP A 698 18.56 5.33 -35.05
CA ASP A 698 17.77 4.41 -34.24
C ASP A 698 18.12 2.97 -34.57
N ILE A 699 18.01 2.08 -33.58
CA ILE A 699 18.24 0.64 -33.73
C ILE A 699 17.35 -0.14 -32.76
N ASP A 700 16.79 -1.27 -33.21
CA ASP A 700 16.11 -2.20 -32.33
C ASP A 700 17.06 -3.28 -31.86
N ILE A 701 16.99 -3.62 -30.58
CA ILE A 701 17.69 -4.73 -29.95
C ILE A 701 16.66 -5.74 -29.50
N TYR A 702 16.90 -7.01 -29.82
CA TYR A 702 16.03 -8.10 -29.39
C TYR A 702 16.79 -9.06 -28.49
N ARG A 703 16.10 -9.60 -27.49
CA ARG A 703 16.50 -10.83 -26.79
C ARG A 703 15.39 -11.86 -26.81
N THR A 704 15.73 -13.07 -27.23
CA THR A 704 14.83 -14.21 -27.20
C THR A 704 15.21 -15.12 -26.05
N PHE A 705 14.23 -15.42 -25.20
CA PHE A 705 14.34 -16.29 -24.05
C PHE A 705 14.02 -17.72 -24.46
N TYR A 706 14.93 -18.62 -24.15
CA TYR A 706 14.74 -20.06 -24.28
C TYR A 706 14.79 -20.71 -22.90
N LYS A 707 13.96 -21.73 -22.70
CA LYS A 707 13.98 -22.58 -21.51
C LYS A 707 14.00 -24.03 -21.98
N ALA A 708 15.06 -24.77 -21.61
CA ALA A 708 15.29 -26.14 -22.10
C ALA A 708 15.19 -26.24 -23.64
N GLY A 709 15.81 -25.31 -24.36
CA GLY A 709 15.82 -25.26 -25.83
C GLY A 709 14.54 -24.75 -26.50
N LYS A 710 13.43 -24.56 -25.76
CA LYS A 710 12.17 -24.04 -26.32
C LYS A 710 12.11 -22.53 -26.18
N LYS A 711 11.75 -21.83 -27.27
CA LYS A 711 11.49 -20.39 -27.25
C LYS A 711 10.28 -20.09 -26.38
N VAL A 712 10.44 -19.20 -25.40
CA VAL A 712 9.38 -18.79 -24.46
C VAL A 712 8.83 -17.41 -24.81
N LYS A 713 9.71 -16.42 -24.99
CA LYS A 713 9.34 -15.06 -25.37
C LYS A 713 10.47 -14.34 -26.11
N THR A 714 10.12 -13.26 -26.79
CA THR A 714 11.09 -12.30 -27.35
C THR A 714 10.73 -10.92 -26.80
N GLU A 715 11.73 -10.20 -26.33
CA GLU A 715 11.64 -8.80 -25.96
C GLU A 715 12.39 -7.97 -26.99
N THR A 716 11.83 -6.81 -27.31
CA THR A 716 12.43 -5.83 -28.23
C THR A 716 12.48 -4.49 -27.53
N ASP A 717 13.61 -3.81 -27.66
CA ASP A 717 13.82 -2.45 -27.20
C ASP A 717 14.43 -1.60 -28.32
N THR A 718 14.23 -0.28 -28.26
CA THR A 718 14.70 0.67 -29.28
C THR A 718 15.62 1.71 -28.68
N ALA A 719 16.90 1.65 -29.03
CA ALA A 719 17.85 2.72 -28.70
C ALA A 719 17.78 3.83 -29.76
N ARG A 720 17.72 5.09 -29.29
CA ARG A 720 17.67 6.28 -30.14
C ARG A 720 18.87 7.18 -29.88
N TYR A 721 19.80 7.24 -30.83
CA TYR A 721 21.02 8.02 -30.71
C TYR A 721 20.93 9.33 -31.48
N GLN A 722 21.00 10.45 -30.77
CA GLN A 722 21.19 11.76 -31.37
C GLN A 722 22.55 11.85 -32.08
N ALA A 723 22.66 12.75 -33.05
CA ALA A 723 23.96 13.12 -33.58
C ALA A 723 24.65 14.05 -32.58
N ALA A 724 25.97 13.91 -32.42
CA ALA A 724 26.78 14.79 -31.61
C ALA A 724 27.68 15.63 -32.51
N ASP A 725 27.61 16.94 -32.36
CA ASP A 725 28.33 17.88 -33.22
C ASP A 725 29.85 17.79 -33.03
N HIS A 726 30.58 18.20 -34.06
CA HIS A 726 32.00 18.48 -33.98
C HIS A 726 32.21 19.74 -33.14
N VAL A 727 32.76 19.61 -31.93
CA VAL A 727 33.09 20.73 -31.04
C VAL A 727 34.54 21.14 -31.27
N ILE A 728 34.72 22.36 -31.75
CA ILE A 728 36.02 23.00 -31.95
C ILE A 728 36.22 24.03 -30.83
N CYS A 729 37.26 23.86 -30.02
CA CYS A 729 37.59 24.83 -28.98
C CYS A 729 38.24 26.08 -29.59
N GLY A 730 37.65 27.23 -29.31
CA GLY A 730 38.05 28.52 -29.83
C GLY A 730 36.91 29.27 -30.52
N LYS A 731 37.20 30.51 -30.91
CA LYS A 731 36.22 31.38 -31.56
C LYS A 731 35.81 30.83 -32.92
N LYS A 732 34.52 30.95 -33.21
CA LYS A 732 34.00 30.71 -34.55
C LYS A 732 34.74 31.63 -35.54
N PRO A 733 35.30 31.11 -36.65
CA PRO A 733 35.89 31.95 -37.69
C PRO A 733 34.85 32.95 -38.18
N GLU A 734 35.26 34.21 -38.36
CA GLU A 734 34.43 35.18 -39.07
C GLU A 734 34.25 34.64 -40.50
N SER A 735 33.01 34.56 -40.97
CA SER A 735 32.73 34.14 -42.35
C SER A 735 33.27 35.20 -43.30
N ASP A 736 34.16 34.81 -44.22
CA ASP A 736 34.62 35.65 -45.34
C ASP A 736 33.47 36.14 -46.23
#